data_AF-A1YIC2-F1
#
_entry.id   AF-A1YIC2-F1
#
_cell.length_a   1.000
_cell.length_b   1.000
_cell.length_c   1.000
_cell.angle_alpha   90.00
_cell.angle_beta   90.00
_cell.angle_gamma   90.00
#
_symmetry.space_group_name_H-M   'P 1'
#
loop_
_entity.id
_entity.type
_entity.pdbx_description
1 polymer ?
#
loop_
_entity_poly.entity_id
_entity_poly.type
_entity_poly.pdbx_seq_one_letter_code
_entity_poly.pdbx_strand_id
1 'polypeptide(L)'
;HIELAKPLYQVSFLPRVKKILECVCFHCSRLLVDPENPFFQKLKLIRDRNRRFKEIHKLCKAKTECKNDYLEDETKNLNEINDVTSMLNEKTFLQSGCGQKLPAIRRTGLTLFAQWKQGTGEDSNQEGKQQLSPAQVLQILKKISDADADALGMVPEFSRPEWMILTVLPVPPPPVRPTILVDGTSRGEDDLTYKLCDVIKANACLQRAEAEGAPGHRIKDHEDFLQFHVATFVDNEISGLPRAMQRSGRPIKAIRSRLKGKEGRLRGNLMGKRVDFSARTVITGDPNLSIDEVGVPRSIARNLTLPEIVTRYNIGHLQALLKNGPSTHPGAKYVIKSNGDRIDLRYTGNKGDLNLQYGWIVERHINDGDIIIFNRQPSLHKMSMMGHKVKVMPYSTFRLNLSVTSPYNADFDGDEMNLHVPQSVEAKAEIQQLCMVPLQIVSPQGNKPVMGIVQDTLCGIRKFTQRDTFLTKSTVMCILMWVPGWDGNVPIPAILKPKPLWTGKQILSLIIPKVNCIAFHSTHPDDEKTDISPGDTKVIVEDGHLLAGIVCKKTVGTSSGGLVHVIWMEYGSEACKHFLNGCQTIVNYWLIHNGFSIGIGDTIADNKAMEMINDIILAAKNQVSKLIGEAQKDHLKPQPGLTIRETFEAEVNQTLSDTVTSAGAAAQRSFKEQNNVKQMVVAGSKGSYINISQMSACVGQQNVEGKRIPFGFKYRTLPHFVKDDHSPESRGFVENSYLRGLNPQEFFFHAMGGREGLIDTAVKTAETGYIQRRLVKALEDVMVKYDGTVRNAQGNIIQFVYGEDGMDAIQVEKQTLDSLRMNDSRFESKYRIDVMDIEGKAGLPPGCVEFGIQQEMQSIDVQKLLDEEFSQLKDDRACLRKIFLTGDANWPLPMNLKRIIWNAQNLFKIDKQRPSNLHPDYVVNQVRGLCDKLTVIRGDDKISLEAQKNATLLTQILIRSTLATRRVIEEFHLDSRAFDYIIGEITFRFSQSFVSPGEMVGIIAAQSIGEPAT
;
A
#
# COMPACT_ATOMS: atom_id res chain seq x y z
N HIS A 1 46.26 15.03 1.15
CA HIS A 1 46.14 13.74 1.88
C HIS A 1 47.09 13.80 3.08
N ILE A 2 47.07 12.82 3.98
CA ILE A 2 48.04 12.67 5.08
C ILE A 2 48.78 11.35 4.87
N GLU A 3 50.11 11.42 4.79
CA GLU A 3 50.97 10.23 4.80
C GLU A 3 51.14 9.73 6.23
N LEU A 4 50.78 8.47 6.49
CA LEU A 4 50.90 7.88 7.82
C LEU A 4 52.32 7.34 8.00
N ALA A 5 52.90 7.55 9.19
CA ALA A 5 54.24 7.08 9.53
C ALA A 5 54.37 5.56 9.40
N LYS A 6 53.30 4.84 9.76
CA LYS A 6 53.16 3.40 9.62
C LYS A 6 51.83 3.03 8.98
N PRO A 7 51.74 1.88 8.30
CA PRO A 7 50.47 1.34 7.85
C PRO A 7 49.57 1.05 9.05
N LEU A 8 48.27 1.33 8.93
CA LEU A 8 47.27 1.16 9.98
C LEU A 8 46.11 0.32 9.47
N TYR A 9 45.46 -0.42 10.38
CA TYR A 9 44.25 -1.16 10.05
C TYR A 9 43.06 -0.19 9.86
N GLN A 10 42.34 -0.32 8.75
CA GLN A 10 41.03 0.29 8.64
C GLN A 10 39.99 -0.53 9.40
N VAL A 11 39.43 0.02 10.48
CA VAL A 11 38.54 -0.72 11.40
C VAL A 11 37.34 -1.35 10.69
N SER A 12 36.77 -0.66 9.70
CA SER A 12 35.63 -1.17 8.93
C SER A 12 35.98 -2.43 8.12
N PHE A 13 37.22 -2.56 7.65
CA PHE A 13 37.68 -3.71 6.87
C PHE A 13 38.41 -4.76 7.70
N LEU A 14 38.76 -4.47 8.96
CA LEU A 14 39.47 -5.41 9.84
C LEU A 14 38.82 -6.82 9.91
N PRO A 15 37.48 -6.98 10.00
CA PRO A 15 36.85 -8.31 9.92
C PRO A 15 37.06 -9.01 8.57
N ARG A 16 37.14 -8.26 7.48
CA ARG A 16 37.36 -8.77 6.12
C ARG A 16 38.82 -9.16 5.92
N VAL A 17 39.77 -8.32 6.34
CA VAL A 17 41.20 -8.60 6.36
C VAL A 17 41.49 -9.88 7.14
N LYS A 18 40.91 -10.03 8.33
CA LYS A 18 41.02 -11.26 9.11
C LYS A 18 40.61 -12.50 8.29
N LYS A 19 39.43 -12.46 7.66
CA LYS A 19 38.93 -13.59 6.86
C LYS A 19 39.79 -13.89 5.65
N ILE A 20 40.36 -12.86 5.01
CA ILE A 20 41.29 -13.02 3.88
C ILE A 20 42.57 -13.71 4.34
N LEU A 21 43.12 -13.31 5.50
CA LEU A 21 44.29 -13.98 6.08
C LEU A 21 44.01 -15.44 6.48
N GLU A 22 42.78 -15.77 6.84
CA GLU A 22 42.36 -17.17 7.07
C GLU A 22 42.13 -17.94 5.74
N CYS A 23 42.06 -17.26 4.59
CA CYS A 23 41.89 -17.89 3.27
C CYS A 23 43.21 -18.15 2.54
N VAL A 24 44.26 -17.46 2.94
CA VAL A 24 45.54 -17.35 2.23
C VAL A 24 46.64 -17.85 3.14
N CYS A 25 47.65 -18.52 2.59
CA CYS A 25 48.78 -18.99 3.39
C CYS A 25 49.59 -17.81 3.95
N PHE A 26 49.89 -17.85 5.24
CA PHE A 26 50.58 -16.79 5.97
C PHE A 26 51.98 -16.48 5.40
N HIS A 27 52.65 -17.47 4.79
CA HIS A 27 54.02 -17.34 4.32
C HIS A 27 54.12 -17.14 2.80
N CYS A 28 53.46 -18.00 2.00
CA CYS A 28 53.53 -17.94 0.55
C CYS A 28 52.43 -17.08 -0.10
N SER A 29 51.44 -16.61 0.67
CA SER A 29 50.35 -15.74 0.20
C SER A 29 49.49 -16.30 -0.94
N ARG A 30 49.55 -17.61 -1.19
CA ARG A 30 48.67 -18.34 -2.10
C ARG A 30 47.37 -18.75 -1.42
N LEU A 31 46.32 -18.93 -2.20
CA LEU A 31 45.04 -19.43 -1.71
C LEU A 31 45.20 -20.85 -1.13
N LEU A 32 44.60 -21.12 0.03
CA LEU A 32 44.76 -22.41 0.71
C LEU A 32 44.05 -23.57 0.04
N VAL A 33 43.18 -23.30 -0.93
CA VAL A 33 42.36 -24.27 -1.66
C VAL A 33 42.80 -24.29 -3.11
N ASP A 34 43.01 -25.50 -3.62
CA ASP A 34 43.49 -25.70 -4.97
C ASP A 34 42.38 -25.33 -5.98
N PRO A 35 42.71 -24.61 -7.05
CA PRO A 35 41.75 -24.20 -8.08
C PRO A 35 41.12 -25.41 -8.80
N GLU A 36 41.79 -26.57 -8.76
CA GLU A 36 41.32 -27.84 -9.33
C GLU A 36 40.40 -28.63 -8.39
N ASN A 37 40.24 -28.20 -7.13
CA ASN A 37 39.34 -28.88 -6.22
C ASN A 37 37.88 -28.82 -6.77
N PRO A 38 37.18 -29.96 -6.94
CA PRO A 38 35.83 -30.00 -7.49
C PRO A 38 34.82 -29.12 -6.73
N PHE A 39 35.01 -28.96 -5.42
CA PHE A 39 34.19 -28.06 -4.61
C PHE A 39 34.50 -26.59 -4.89
N PHE A 40 35.76 -26.24 -5.12
CA PHE A 40 36.16 -24.87 -5.45
C PHE A 40 35.66 -24.44 -6.84
N GLN A 41 35.72 -25.34 -7.82
CA GLN A 41 35.16 -25.10 -9.15
C GLN A 41 33.65 -24.85 -9.10
N LYS A 42 32.91 -25.62 -8.29
CA LYS A 42 31.47 -25.37 -8.04
C LYS A 42 31.23 -24.01 -7.38
N LEU A 43 32.09 -23.58 -6.46
CA LEU A 43 31.98 -22.27 -5.82
C LEU A 43 32.31 -21.11 -6.76
N LYS A 44 33.19 -21.30 -7.75
CA LYS A 44 33.50 -20.30 -8.77
C LYS A 44 32.30 -19.95 -9.65
N LEU A 45 31.36 -20.90 -9.83
CA LEU A 45 30.09 -20.70 -10.56
C LEU A 45 29.11 -19.78 -9.83
N ILE A 46 29.29 -19.55 -8.51
CA ILE A 46 28.42 -18.64 -7.76
C ILE A 46 28.64 -17.21 -8.26
N ARG A 47 27.59 -16.63 -8.88
CA ARG A 47 27.60 -15.25 -9.40
C ARG A 47 27.74 -14.20 -8.30
N ASP A 48 27.11 -14.42 -7.14
CA ASP A 48 27.25 -13.51 -5.99
C ASP A 48 28.63 -13.65 -5.34
N ARG A 49 29.50 -12.68 -5.63
CA ARG A 49 30.89 -12.60 -5.14
C ARG A 49 30.98 -12.57 -3.61
N ASN A 50 30.01 -11.99 -2.92
CA ASN A 50 30.02 -11.94 -1.44
C ASN A 50 29.68 -13.30 -0.83
N ARG A 51 28.72 -14.01 -1.43
CA ARG A 51 28.40 -15.39 -1.03
C ARG A 51 29.56 -16.32 -1.38
N ARG A 52 30.16 -16.18 -2.56
CA ARG A 52 31.37 -16.90 -2.99
C ARG A 52 32.49 -16.77 -1.95
N PHE A 53 32.83 -15.55 -1.53
CA PHE A 53 33.84 -15.33 -0.50
C PHE A 53 33.53 -16.04 0.83
N LYS A 54 32.26 -16.02 1.28
CA LYS A 54 31.87 -16.65 2.55
C LYS A 54 32.05 -18.17 2.51
N GLU A 55 31.68 -18.81 1.40
CA GLU A 55 31.83 -20.26 1.25
C GLU A 55 33.29 -20.67 1.10
N ILE A 56 34.08 -19.92 0.30
CA ILE A 56 35.54 -20.15 0.21
C ILE A 56 36.19 -20.00 1.58
N HIS A 57 35.83 -18.97 2.34
CA HIS A 57 36.34 -18.76 3.68
C HIS A 57 36.01 -19.93 4.65
N LYS A 58 34.80 -20.51 4.56
CA LYS A 58 34.46 -21.70 5.37
C LYS A 58 35.36 -22.89 5.03
N LEU A 59 35.65 -23.11 3.74
CA LEU A 59 36.54 -24.18 3.30
C LEU A 59 37.99 -23.95 3.78
N CYS A 60 38.52 -22.74 3.58
CA CYS A 60 39.89 -22.45 3.96
C CYS A 60 40.11 -22.46 5.47
N LYS A 61 39.12 -22.00 6.27
CA LYS A 61 39.23 -21.95 7.73
C LYS A 61 39.43 -23.32 8.38
N ALA A 62 38.99 -24.40 7.73
CA ALA A 62 39.19 -25.76 8.24
C ALA A 62 40.63 -26.28 8.06
N LYS A 63 41.41 -25.68 7.14
CA LYS A 63 42.78 -26.13 6.85
C LYS A 63 43.76 -25.61 7.92
N THR A 64 44.60 -26.50 8.42
CA THR A 64 45.60 -26.21 9.47
C THR A 64 47.03 -26.16 8.94
N GLU A 65 47.24 -26.54 7.68
CA GLU A 65 48.54 -26.55 7.01
C GLU A 65 48.39 -26.19 5.53
N CYS A 66 49.45 -25.62 4.96
CA CYS A 66 49.55 -25.38 3.53
C CYS A 66 50.11 -26.65 2.86
N LYS A 67 49.24 -27.43 2.19
CA LYS A 67 49.62 -28.67 1.53
C LYS A 67 50.80 -28.46 0.57
N ASN A 68 51.77 -29.37 0.62
CA ASN A 68 52.91 -29.40 -0.29
C ASN A 68 53.02 -30.82 -0.84
N ASP A 69 52.58 -31.05 -2.07
CA ASP A 69 52.48 -32.40 -2.66
C ASP A 69 53.83 -32.91 -3.22
N TYR A 70 54.97 -32.43 -2.70
CA TYR A 70 56.30 -32.78 -3.17
C TYR A 70 56.92 -34.04 -2.52
N LEU A 71 56.23 -34.76 -1.62
CA LEU A 71 56.89 -35.75 -0.75
C LEU A 71 56.22 -37.12 -0.57
N GLU A 72 55.30 -37.57 -1.43
CA GLU A 72 54.69 -38.91 -1.27
C GLU A 72 54.87 -39.94 -2.41
N ASP A 73 55.67 -39.67 -3.46
CA ASP A 73 55.81 -40.61 -4.59
C ASP A 73 57.26 -41.07 -4.93
N GLU A 74 58.18 -41.15 -3.96
CA GLU A 74 59.51 -41.77 -4.19
C GLU A 74 59.77 -43.12 -3.49
N THR A 75 58.79 -43.73 -2.82
CA THR A 75 58.99 -45.07 -2.19
C THR A 75 57.83 -46.04 -2.36
N LYS A 76 57.31 -46.18 -3.59
CA LYS A 76 56.51 -47.36 -3.96
C LYS A 76 57.03 -48.00 -5.25
N ASN A 77 57.88 -49.02 -5.03
CA ASN A 77 58.07 -50.21 -5.86
C ASN A 77 58.24 -50.03 -7.37
N LEU A 78 59.51 -49.87 -7.77
CA LEU A 78 60.05 -50.15 -9.10
C LEU A 78 60.11 -51.66 -9.38
N ASN A 79 58.99 -52.36 -9.50
CA ASN A 79 58.97 -53.68 -10.14
C ASN A 79 57.62 -53.88 -10.84
N GLU A 80 57.70 -54.12 -12.14
CA GLU A 80 56.59 -54.27 -13.11
C GLU A 80 56.04 -52.95 -13.65
N ILE A 81 56.45 -52.59 -14.89
CA ILE A 81 55.58 -52.22 -16.02
C ILE A 81 56.50 -51.98 -17.24
N ASN A 82 56.43 -52.91 -18.19
CA ASN A 82 56.72 -52.64 -19.60
C ASN A 82 55.46 -52.01 -20.18
N ASP A 83 55.44 -50.69 -20.39
CA ASP A 83 54.61 -50.05 -21.42
C ASP A 83 54.96 -48.56 -21.55
N VAL A 84 55.43 -48.17 -22.74
CA VAL A 84 56.04 -46.85 -23.04
C VAL A 84 55.01 -45.87 -23.60
N THR A 85 53.72 -46.03 -23.29
CA THR A 85 52.61 -45.26 -23.91
C THR A 85 51.73 -44.47 -22.95
N SER A 86 52.17 -44.21 -21.73
CA SER A 86 51.46 -43.36 -20.74
C SER A 86 52.23 -42.09 -20.32
N MET A 87 53.35 -41.75 -20.96
CA MET A 87 54.22 -40.63 -20.53
C MET A 87 53.87 -39.23 -21.09
N LEU A 88 52.70 -39.02 -21.72
CA LEU A 88 52.38 -37.71 -22.32
C LEU A 88 51.12 -36.99 -21.79
N ASN A 89 50.33 -37.58 -20.87
CA ASN A 89 49.07 -36.96 -20.43
C ASN A 89 48.90 -36.68 -18.93
N GLU A 90 49.94 -36.83 -18.11
CA GLU A 90 49.90 -36.40 -16.71
C GLU A 90 51.07 -35.46 -16.39
N LYS A 91 51.05 -34.28 -17.00
CA LYS A 91 51.61 -33.10 -16.34
C LYS A 91 50.51 -32.50 -15.48
N THR A 92 50.23 -33.13 -14.35
CA THR A 92 49.62 -32.43 -13.22
C THR A 92 50.50 -31.21 -12.95
N PHE A 93 49.96 -30.01 -13.18
CA PHE A 93 50.64 -28.77 -12.79
C PHE A 93 50.63 -28.72 -11.25
N LEU A 94 51.62 -29.38 -10.65
CA LEU A 94 51.90 -29.44 -9.22
C LEU A 94 51.97 -28.02 -8.64
N GLN A 95 50.98 -27.65 -7.83
CA GLN A 95 50.95 -26.34 -7.19
C GLN A 95 51.71 -26.42 -5.85
N SER A 96 52.91 -25.84 -5.83
CA SER A 96 53.80 -25.83 -4.66
C SER A 96 53.23 -24.97 -3.50
N GLY A 97 52.59 -25.58 -2.51
CA GLY A 97 52.40 -24.93 -1.20
C GLY A 97 53.69 -24.99 -0.37
N CYS A 98 53.81 -24.14 0.66
CA CYS A 98 55.07 -24.04 1.42
C CYS A 98 55.21 -25.08 2.55
N GLY A 99 54.24 -25.99 2.74
CA GLY A 99 54.31 -27.07 3.74
C GLY A 99 54.18 -26.61 5.20
N GLN A 100 54.13 -25.31 5.46
CA GLN A 100 54.12 -24.75 6.81
C GLN A 100 52.72 -24.82 7.42
N LYS A 101 52.69 -25.05 8.74
CA LYS A 101 51.46 -24.95 9.54
C LYS A 101 50.88 -23.54 9.42
N LEU A 102 49.58 -23.39 9.69
CA LEU A 102 48.89 -22.11 9.67
C LEU A 102 48.54 -21.66 11.09
N PRO A 103 48.71 -20.37 11.43
CA PRO A 103 48.29 -19.84 12.71
C PRO A 103 46.78 -19.63 12.74
N ALA A 104 46.15 -19.87 13.90
CA ALA A 104 44.79 -19.45 14.16
C ALA A 104 44.77 -17.94 14.46
N ILE A 105 44.09 -17.16 13.61
CA ILE A 105 44.04 -15.70 13.76
C ILE A 105 42.88 -15.31 14.68
N ARG A 106 43.17 -14.61 15.77
CA ARG A 106 42.18 -14.05 16.70
C ARG A 106 42.23 -12.53 16.68
N ARG A 107 41.08 -11.90 16.92
CA ARG A 107 40.96 -10.44 17.02
C ARG A 107 40.66 -10.07 18.47
N THR A 108 41.34 -9.06 18.98
CA THR A 108 41.08 -8.43 20.28
C THR A 108 41.14 -6.92 20.10
N GLY A 109 40.01 -6.23 20.25
CA GLY A 109 39.93 -4.79 19.98
C GLY A 109 40.30 -4.43 18.53
N LEU A 110 41.37 -3.63 18.38
CA LEU A 110 41.90 -3.15 17.09
C LEU A 110 43.06 -4.00 16.54
N THR A 111 43.56 -4.97 17.31
CA THR A 111 44.74 -5.76 16.94
C THR A 111 44.37 -7.20 16.57
N LEU A 112 45.23 -7.82 15.76
CA LEU A 112 45.15 -9.23 15.36
C LEU A 112 46.28 -10.02 16.00
N PHE A 113 45.98 -11.23 16.45
CA PHE A 113 46.92 -12.16 17.06
C PHE A 113 46.96 -13.47 16.28
N ALA A 114 48.15 -13.95 15.95
CA ALA A 114 48.40 -15.29 15.42
C ALA A 114 48.70 -16.24 16.58
N GLN A 115 47.95 -17.34 16.68
CA GLN A 115 48.16 -18.40 17.67
C GLN A 115 48.51 -19.71 16.96
N TRP A 116 49.65 -20.28 17.30
CA TRP A 116 50.11 -21.55 16.77
C TRP A 116 49.65 -22.70 17.68
N LYS A 117 49.11 -23.79 17.10
CA LYS A 117 48.78 -25.01 17.84
C LYS A 117 49.97 -25.97 17.82
N GLN A 118 50.37 -26.48 18.99
CA GLN A 118 51.43 -27.49 19.11
C GLN A 118 51.01 -28.84 18.52
N GLY A 119 51.98 -29.62 18.06
CA GLY A 119 51.85 -31.07 17.94
C GLY A 119 52.25 -31.72 19.26
N THR A 120 51.70 -32.89 19.58
CA THR A 120 52.06 -33.70 20.75
C THR A 120 53.52 -34.15 20.64
N GLY A 121 54.44 -33.40 21.24
CA GLY A 121 55.86 -33.73 21.34
C GLY A 121 56.52 -32.88 22.43
N GLU A 122 57.23 -33.55 23.34
CA GLU A 122 57.93 -32.98 24.49
C GLU A 122 59.21 -32.27 24.03
N ASP A 123 59.09 -31.00 23.61
CA ASP A 123 60.13 -29.96 23.71
C ASP A 123 59.73 -28.71 22.91
N SER A 124 59.00 -27.78 23.55
CA SER A 124 58.97 -26.34 23.21
C SER A 124 58.01 -25.59 24.14
N ASN A 125 58.53 -25.14 25.28
CA ASN A 125 57.86 -24.16 26.15
C ASN A 125 57.84 -22.79 25.47
N GLN A 126 56.75 -22.46 24.76
CA GLN A 126 56.17 -21.12 24.64
C GLN A 126 54.89 -21.17 23.80
N GLU A 127 53.73 -20.89 24.41
CA GLU A 127 52.53 -20.49 23.67
C GLU A 127 52.83 -19.23 22.87
N GLY A 128 53.18 -19.37 21.59
CA GLY A 128 53.53 -18.25 20.72
C GLY A 128 52.31 -17.44 20.28
N LYS A 129 51.67 -16.68 21.17
CA LYS A 129 50.68 -15.67 20.80
C LYS A 129 51.41 -14.44 20.24
N GLN A 130 51.53 -14.37 18.91
CA GLN A 130 52.21 -13.27 18.23
C GLN A 130 51.21 -12.19 17.80
N GLN A 131 51.46 -10.92 18.12
CA GLN A 131 50.69 -9.79 17.59
C GLN A 131 51.10 -9.51 16.14
N LEU A 132 50.14 -9.44 15.23
CA LEU A 132 50.37 -9.13 13.82
C LEU A 132 50.37 -7.62 13.60
N SER A 133 51.52 -7.07 13.19
CA SER A 133 51.61 -5.67 12.83
C SER A 133 50.92 -5.41 11.47
N PRO A 134 50.31 -4.23 11.26
CA PRO A 134 49.68 -3.92 9.97
C PRO A 134 50.68 -3.97 8.80
N ALA A 135 51.96 -3.67 9.06
CA ALA A 135 53.02 -3.75 8.05
C ALA A 135 53.26 -5.20 7.57
N GLN A 136 53.28 -6.17 8.49
CA GLN A 136 53.41 -7.59 8.15
C GLN A 136 52.22 -8.07 7.33
N VAL A 137 51.00 -7.69 7.73
CA VAL A 137 49.79 -8.04 7.00
C VAL A 137 49.78 -7.42 5.60
N LEU A 138 50.21 -6.16 5.46
CA LEU A 138 50.30 -5.50 4.16
C LEU A 138 51.26 -6.21 3.20
N GLN A 139 52.38 -6.74 3.70
CA GLN A 139 53.30 -7.53 2.87
C GLN A 139 52.67 -8.84 2.39
N ILE A 140 51.89 -9.53 3.24
CA ILE A 140 51.16 -10.74 2.87
C ILE A 140 50.10 -10.42 1.81
N LEU A 141 49.30 -9.38 2.04
CA LEU A 141 48.22 -9.00 1.11
C LEU A 141 48.75 -8.55 -0.26
N LYS A 142 49.93 -7.91 -0.32
CA LYS A 142 50.60 -7.52 -1.56
C LYS A 142 51.06 -8.68 -2.43
N LYS A 143 51.39 -9.81 -1.80
CA LYS A 143 51.85 -11.03 -2.49
C LYS A 143 50.71 -11.86 -3.08
N ILE A 144 49.45 -11.52 -2.78
CA ILE A 144 48.28 -12.21 -3.34
C ILE A 144 48.21 -11.91 -4.84
N SER A 145 48.08 -12.96 -5.66
CA SER A 145 47.94 -12.82 -7.11
C SER A 145 46.55 -12.27 -7.49
N ASP A 146 46.45 -11.60 -8.63
CA ASP A 146 45.17 -11.05 -9.09
C ASP A 146 44.15 -12.16 -9.39
N ALA A 147 44.62 -13.34 -9.82
CA ALA A 147 43.79 -14.53 -10.01
C ALA A 147 43.20 -15.04 -8.69
N ASP A 148 44.01 -15.08 -7.62
CA ASP A 148 43.54 -15.47 -6.28
C ASP A 148 42.58 -14.43 -5.69
N ALA A 149 42.83 -13.13 -5.94
CA ALA A 149 41.95 -12.06 -5.52
C ALA A 149 40.58 -12.15 -6.21
N ASP A 150 40.53 -12.40 -7.52
CA ASP A 150 39.28 -12.65 -8.22
C ASP A 150 38.60 -13.92 -7.71
N ALA A 151 39.34 -15.01 -7.51
CA ALA A 151 38.78 -16.24 -6.98
C ALA A 151 38.10 -16.02 -5.60
N LEU A 152 38.71 -15.21 -4.73
CA LEU A 152 38.12 -14.79 -3.44
C LEU A 152 36.86 -13.92 -3.58
N GLY A 153 36.51 -13.43 -4.76
CA GLY A 153 35.35 -12.54 -4.95
C GLY A 153 35.67 -11.06 -4.93
N MET A 154 36.93 -10.66 -5.15
CA MET A 154 37.36 -9.26 -5.24
C MET A 154 37.68 -8.90 -6.70
N VAL A 155 37.56 -7.63 -7.08
CA VAL A 155 37.98 -7.19 -8.43
C VAL A 155 39.35 -6.55 -8.29
N PRO A 156 40.41 -7.08 -8.94
CA PRO A 156 41.76 -6.51 -8.83
C PRO A 156 41.83 -5.03 -9.23
N GLU A 157 41.03 -4.59 -10.20
CA GLU A 157 41.00 -3.20 -10.67
C GLU A 157 40.45 -2.21 -9.62
N PHE A 158 39.43 -2.61 -8.85
CA PHE A 158 38.70 -1.69 -7.96
C PHE A 158 38.88 -1.98 -6.46
N SER A 159 39.33 -3.18 -6.10
CA SER A 159 39.32 -3.64 -4.70
C SER A 159 40.45 -4.64 -4.42
N ARG A 160 41.73 -4.24 -4.59
CA ARG A 160 42.84 -5.10 -4.16
C ARG A 160 42.84 -5.30 -2.63
N PRO A 161 43.21 -6.49 -2.13
CA PRO A 161 43.21 -6.79 -0.69
C PRO A 161 44.08 -5.82 0.14
N GLU A 162 45.22 -5.42 -0.39
CA GLU A 162 46.19 -4.53 0.26
C GLU A 162 45.64 -3.12 0.55
N TRP A 163 44.66 -2.64 -0.23
CA TRP A 163 44.04 -1.32 -0.04
C TRP A 163 43.14 -1.23 1.19
N MET A 164 42.86 -2.37 1.84
CA MET A 164 42.15 -2.39 3.13
C MET A 164 43.03 -1.91 4.31
N ILE A 165 44.33 -1.74 4.08
CA ILE A 165 45.29 -1.19 5.04
C ILE A 165 45.63 0.24 4.63
N LEU A 166 45.50 1.18 5.56
CA LEU A 166 45.71 2.59 5.31
C LEU A 166 47.20 2.91 5.41
N THR A 167 47.79 3.31 4.30
CA THR A 167 49.12 3.97 4.24
C THR A 167 48.98 5.48 4.07
N VAL A 168 47.97 5.91 3.31
CA VAL A 168 47.66 7.31 3.04
C VAL A 168 46.21 7.56 3.44
N LEU A 169 45.98 8.53 4.32
CA LEU A 169 44.64 8.92 4.75
C LEU A 169 44.13 10.11 3.90
N PRO A 170 43.00 9.98 3.18
CA PRO A 170 42.40 11.10 2.47
C PRO A 170 41.81 12.12 3.46
N VAL A 171 42.09 13.40 3.22
CA VAL A 171 41.56 14.50 4.05
C VAL A 171 40.34 15.08 3.34
N PRO A 172 39.13 15.05 3.96
CA PRO A 172 37.95 15.65 3.35
C PRO A 172 38.12 17.18 3.23
N PRO A 173 37.63 17.79 2.14
CA PRO A 173 37.73 19.24 1.94
C PRO A 173 36.77 20.01 2.88
N PRO A 174 36.95 21.33 3.06
CA PRO A 174 36.12 22.16 3.95
C PRO A 174 34.59 22.02 3.78
N PRO A 175 34.01 21.82 2.58
CA PRO A 175 32.56 21.62 2.45
C PRO A 175 32.00 20.41 3.22
N VAL A 176 32.82 19.40 3.49
CA VAL A 176 32.44 18.22 4.30
C VAL A 176 32.58 18.48 5.81
N ARG A 177 33.45 19.43 6.18
CA ARG A 177 33.81 19.82 7.55
C ARG A 177 33.76 21.35 7.69
N PRO A 178 32.56 21.94 7.63
CA PRO A 178 32.42 23.39 7.55
C PRO A 178 32.87 24.09 8.82
N THR A 179 33.41 25.29 8.67
CA THR A 179 33.82 26.15 9.78
C THR A 179 32.72 27.16 10.07
N ILE A 180 32.30 27.28 11.31
CA ILE A 180 31.28 28.24 11.74
C ILE A 180 31.98 29.44 12.38
N LEU A 181 31.70 30.64 11.89
CA LEU A 181 32.15 31.88 12.52
C LEU A 181 31.10 32.29 13.54
N VAL A 182 31.49 32.35 14.81
CA VAL A 182 30.67 32.87 15.91
C VAL A 182 31.15 34.29 16.19
N ASP A 183 30.26 35.27 16.01
CA ASP A 183 30.46 36.70 16.32
C ASP A 183 31.74 37.32 15.70
N GLY A 184 32.08 36.90 14.48
CA GLY A 184 33.15 37.50 13.65
C GLY A 184 34.59 37.28 14.12
N THR A 185 34.81 36.90 15.38
CA THR A 185 36.14 36.73 16.00
C THR A 185 36.45 35.29 16.40
N SER A 186 35.45 34.51 16.80
CA SER A 186 35.64 33.14 17.25
C SER A 186 35.32 32.12 16.15
N ARG A 187 36.21 31.15 15.94
CA ARG A 187 36.02 30.06 14.97
C ARG A 187 35.58 28.78 15.68
N GLY A 188 34.39 28.31 15.35
CA GLY A 188 33.91 26.98 15.68
C GLY A 188 34.23 26.01 14.54
N GLU A 189 35.30 25.25 14.69
CA GLU A 189 35.67 24.19 13.74
C GLU A 189 34.77 22.96 13.87
N ASP A 190 34.60 22.20 12.79
CA ASP A 190 33.85 20.95 12.80
C ASP A 190 34.58 19.85 13.60
N ASP A 191 33.79 18.94 14.19
CA ASP A 191 34.27 17.75 14.92
C ASP A 191 35.31 16.91 14.15
N LEU A 192 35.18 16.79 12.82
CA LEU A 192 36.15 16.08 11.98
C LEU A 192 37.47 16.83 11.89
N THR A 193 37.45 18.17 11.86
CA THR A 193 38.68 18.98 11.84
C THR A 193 39.47 18.77 13.13
N TYR A 194 38.81 18.80 14.29
CA TYR A 194 39.48 18.51 15.57
C TYR A 194 40.13 17.14 15.57
N LYS A 195 39.41 16.12 15.08
CA LYS A 195 39.95 14.76 15.04
C LYS A 195 41.11 14.60 14.07
N LEU A 196 41.07 15.27 12.92
CA LEU A 196 42.19 15.31 11.96
C LEU A 196 43.43 15.98 12.57
N CYS A 197 43.25 17.06 13.32
CA CYS A 197 44.35 17.69 14.06
C CYS A 197 45.01 16.71 15.05
N ASP A 198 44.21 15.91 15.76
CA ASP A 198 44.76 14.89 16.66
C ASP A 198 45.49 13.77 15.90
N VAL A 199 44.98 13.35 14.75
CA VAL A 199 45.66 12.37 13.87
C VAL A 199 47.01 12.90 13.40
N ILE A 200 47.09 14.16 12.96
CA ILE A 200 48.34 14.78 12.51
C ILE A 200 49.34 14.86 13.67
N LYS A 201 48.89 15.28 14.86
CA LYS A 201 49.74 15.35 16.06
C LYS A 201 50.28 13.98 16.45
N ALA A 202 49.43 12.96 16.52
CA ALA A 202 49.84 11.60 16.83
C ALA A 202 50.83 11.04 15.79
N ASN A 203 50.61 11.33 14.50
CA ASN A 203 51.47 10.90 13.41
C ASN A 203 52.86 11.56 13.49
N ALA A 204 52.92 12.87 13.74
CA ALA A 204 54.18 13.59 13.91
C ALA A 204 54.94 13.19 15.18
N CYS A 205 54.25 12.78 16.25
CA CYS A 205 54.88 12.20 17.44
C CYS A 205 55.50 10.83 17.14
N LEU A 206 54.79 9.97 16.41
CA LEU A 206 55.29 8.65 16.00
C LEU A 206 56.54 8.77 15.11
N GLN A 207 56.52 9.67 14.12
CA GLN A 207 57.68 9.92 13.25
C GLN A 207 58.91 10.40 14.04
N ARG A 208 58.72 11.31 15.02
CA ARG A 208 59.81 11.78 15.88
C ARG A 208 60.37 10.67 16.76
N ALA A 209 59.49 9.88 17.39
CA ALA A 209 59.92 8.75 18.22
C ALA A 209 60.71 7.70 17.41
N GLU A 210 60.36 7.48 16.15
CA GLU A 210 61.12 6.60 15.25
C GLU A 210 62.47 7.21 14.83
N ALA A 211 62.50 8.51 14.52
CA ALA A 211 63.73 9.21 14.15
C ALA A 211 64.75 9.31 15.31
N GLU A 212 64.26 9.46 16.54
CA GLU A 212 65.08 9.53 17.76
C GLU A 212 65.55 8.15 18.25
N GLY A 213 65.12 7.06 17.61
CA GLY A 213 65.49 5.70 18.01
C GLY A 213 64.89 5.26 19.34
N ALA A 214 63.63 5.66 19.63
CA ALA A 214 62.97 5.34 20.89
C ALA A 214 62.80 3.82 21.11
N PRO A 215 62.71 3.36 22.38
CA PRO A 215 62.49 1.95 22.69
C PRO A 215 61.22 1.39 22.02
N GLY A 216 61.29 0.16 21.51
CA GLY A 216 60.22 -0.46 20.71
C GLY A 216 58.84 -0.53 21.39
N HIS A 217 58.77 -0.57 22.73
CA HIS A 217 57.49 -0.48 23.46
C HIS A 217 56.83 0.90 23.29
N ARG A 218 57.59 1.99 23.40
CA ARG A 218 57.04 3.35 23.24
C ARG A 218 56.55 3.62 21.82
N ILE A 219 57.26 3.09 20.83
CA ILE A 219 56.85 3.19 19.43
C ILE A 219 55.50 2.47 19.23
N LYS A 220 55.31 1.29 19.83
CA LYS A 220 54.03 0.57 19.80
C LYS A 220 52.90 1.34 20.48
N ASP A 221 53.15 1.97 21.63
CA ASP A 221 52.15 2.79 22.31
C ASP A 221 51.70 3.98 21.43
N HIS A 222 52.63 4.65 20.75
CA HIS A 222 52.33 5.72 19.80
C HIS A 222 51.60 5.21 18.55
N GLU A 223 51.95 4.02 18.06
CA GLU A 223 51.26 3.34 16.96
C GLU A 223 49.80 2.99 17.32
N ASP A 224 49.57 2.41 18.50
CA ASP A 224 48.23 2.09 19.00
C ASP A 224 47.40 3.35 19.25
N PHE A 225 48.03 4.44 19.70
CA PHE A 225 47.37 5.73 19.85
C PHE A 225 46.95 6.33 18.50
N LEU A 226 47.83 6.32 17.50
CA LEU A 226 47.49 6.76 16.15
C LEU A 226 46.38 5.89 15.53
N GLN A 227 46.46 4.57 15.71
CA GLN A 227 45.44 3.60 15.31
C GLN A 227 44.08 3.91 15.95
N PHE A 228 44.04 4.29 17.23
CA PHE A 228 42.82 4.72 17.92
C PHE A 228 42.24 6.00 17.32
N HIS A 229 43.07 7.01 17.02
CA HIS A 229 42.59 8.26 16.43
C HIS A 229 42.03 8.07 15.01
N VAL A 230 42.69 7.27 14.17
CA VAL A 230 42.19 6.94 12.83
C VAL A 230 40.93 6.07 12.90
N ALA A 231 40.88 5.12 13.83
CA ALA A 231 39.68 4.31 14.08
C ALA A 231 38.45 5.17 14.43
N THR A 232 38.60 6.03 15.44
CA THR A 232 37.51 6.87 15.97
C THR A 232 37.14 8.04 15.05
N PHE A 233 37.99 8.40 14.08
CA PHE A 233 37.65 9.33 13.00
C PHE A 233 36.57 8.75 12.07
N VAL A 234 36.66 7.46 11.75
CA VAL A 234 35.68 6.77 10.90
C VAL A 234 34.48 6.31 11.71
N ASP A 235 34.73 5.66 12.87
CA ASP A 235 33.70 5.08 13.73
C ASP A 235 34.05 5.26 15.21
N ASN A 236 33.26 6.06 15.91
CA ASN A 236 33.46 6.34 17.33
C ASN A 236 32.64 5.41 18.26
N GLU A 237 31.80 4.53 17.71
CA GLU A 237 30.93 3.63 18.48
C GLU A 237 31.46 2.18 18.48
N ILE A 238 32.78 2.02 18.51
CA ILE A 238 33.42 0.70 18.51
C ILE A 238 33.27 0.05 19.89
N SER A 239 32.70 -1.15 19.92
CA SER A 239 32.53 -1.93 21.16
C SER A 239 33.87 -2.27 21.81
N GLY A 240 33.99 -2.05 23.11
CA GLY A 240 35.20 -2.37 23.90
C GLY A 240 36.31 -1.31 23.83
N LEU A 241 36.07 -0.15 23.20
CA LEU A 241 36.99 0.99 23.21
C LEU A 241 36.33 2.22 23.84
N PRO A 242 37.11 3.10 24.50
CA PRO A 242 36.60 4.37 24.98
C PRO A 242 36.21 5.27 23.80
N ARG A 243 35.12 6.03 23.95
CA ARG A 243 34.67 6.98 22.92
C ARG A 243 35.57 8.21 22.94
N ALA A 244 35.99 8.68 21.77
CA ALA A 244 36.66 9.96 21.63
C ALA A 244 35.66 11.09 21.94
N MET A 245 35.97 11.90 22.94
CA MET A 245 35.15 13.02 23.40
C MET A 245 35.82 14.35 23.05
N GLN A 246 35.01 15.38 22.86
CA GLN A 246 35.45 16.76 22.82
C GLN A 246 35.79 17.23 24.25
N ARG A 247 36.44 18.40 24.39
CA ARG A 247 36.74 19.02 25.70
C ARG A 247 35.51 19.19 26.61
N SER A 248 34.31 19.26 26.03
CA SER A 248 33.03 19.36 26.74
C SER A 248 32.46 18.02 27.24
N GLY A 249 33.14 16.88 27.00
CA GLY A 249 32.63 15.54 27.33
C GLY A 249 31.64 14.98 26.29
N ARG A 250 31.23 15.76 25.29
CA ARG A 250 30.40 15.27 24.17
C ARG A 250 31.20 14.33 23.26
N PRO A 251 30.67 13.14 22.88
CA PRO A 251 31.31 12.29 21.88
C PRO A 251 31.42 13.00 20.51
N ILE A 252 32.57 12.84 19.86
CA ILE A 252 32.83 13.40 18.53
C ILE A 252 31.97 12.68 17.48
N LYS A 253 31.33 13.43 16.57
CA LYS A 253 30.56 12.88 15.45
C LYS A 253 31.48 12.41 14.31
N ALA A 254 31.82 11.13 14.33
CA ALA A 254 32.57 10.43 13.28
C ALA A 254 31.81 10.34 11.94
N ILE A 255 32.50 9.93 10.87
CA ILE A 255 31.91 9.84 9.52
C ILE A 255 30.74 8.85 9.48
N ARG A 256 30.87 7.67 10.11
CA ARG A 256 29.82 6.63 10.10
C ARG A 256 28.52 7.12 10.75
N SER A 257 28.59 7.85 11.86
CA SER A 257 27.40 8.35 12.56
C SER A 257 26.70 9.48 11.81
N ARG A 258 27.41 10.23 10.95
CA ARG A 258 26.78 11.22 10.04
C ARG A 258 25.96 10.55 8.93
N LEU A 259 26.30 9.33 8.53
CA LEU A 259 25.61 8.60 7.46
C LEU A 259 24.44 7.76 7.99
N LYS A 260 24.62 7.11 9.14
CA LYS A 260 23.64 6.20 9.76
C LYS A 260 22.55 6.96 10.52
N GLY A 261 21.38 6.35 10.65
CA GLY A 261 20.31 6.81 11.56
C GLY A 261 19.15 7.50 10.83
N LYS A 262 18.16 7.97 11.60
CA LYS A 262 16.99 8.68 11.05
C LYS A 262 17.36 10.07 10.54
N GLU A 263 18.18 10.78 11.30
CA GLU A 263 18.72 12.10 10.97
C GLU A 263 20.05 12.04 10.20
N GLY A 264 20.55 10.83 9.93
CA GLY A 264 21.75 10.64 9.13
C GLY A 264 21.51 11.05 7.66
N ARG A 265 22.58 11.41 6.95
CA ARG A 265 22.52 11.96 5.58
C ARG A 265 21.69 11.11 4.60
N LEU A 266 21.81 9.77 4.66
CA LEU A 266 21.10 8.89 3.74
C LEU A 266 19.58 9.02 3.88
N ARG A 267 19.06 9.04 5.11
CA ARG A 267 17.61 9.10 5.35
C ARG A 267 17.08 10.53 5.46
N GLY A 268 17.81 11.41 6.15
CA GLY A 268 17.36 12.76 6.48
C GLY A 268 17.71 13.85 5.46
N ASN A 269 18.52 13.55 4.44
CA ASN A 269 18.85 14.52 3.39
C ASN A 269 18.61 13.99 1.97
N LEU A 270 18.88 12.69 1.72
CA LEU A 270 18.70 12.11 0.39
C LEU A 270 17.28 11.54 0.20
N MET A 271 16.81 10.70 1.12
CA MET A 271 15.46 10.11 1.00
C MET A 271 14.33 11.06 1.40
N GLY A 272 14.57 11.92 2.38
CA GLY A 272 13.64 12.98 2.77
C GLY A 272 14.42 14.25 3.05
N LYS A 273 13.94 15.39 2.55
CA LYS A 273 14.55 16.70 2.77
C LYS A 273 13.46 17.74 3.03
N ARG A 274 13.83 18.83 3.68
CA ARG A 274 13.00 20.04 3.66
C ARG A 274 12.99 20.59 2.24
N VAL A 275 11.83 21.02 1.79
CA VAL A 275 11.61 21.50 0.42
C VAL A 275 11.09 22.93 0.47
N ASP A 276 11.47 23.71 -0.54
CA ASP A 276 10.93 25.05 -0.76
C ASP A 276 9.56 24.96 -1.48
N PHE A 277 8.90 26.11 -1.66
CA PHE A 277 7.60 26.22 -2.34
C PHE A 277 6.50 25.32 -1.76
N SER A 278 6.52 25.19 -0.43
CA SER A 278 5.50 24.47 0.33
C SER A 278 4.92 25.32 1.45
N ALA A 279 3.69 25.00 1.84
CA ALA A 279 3.00 25.63 2.97
C ALA A 279 2.27 24.58 3.80
N ARG A 280 1.99 24.90 5.06
CA ARG A 280 1.27 24.05 6.00
C ARG A 280 0.34 24.93 6.85
N THR A 281 -0.89 24.49 7.02
CA THR A 281 -1.86 25.11 7.94
C THR A 281 -2.96 24.10 8.30
N VAL A 282 -3.80 24.47 9.26
CA VAL A 282 -4.96 23.69 9.70
C VAL A 282 -5.98 23.54 8.58
N ILE A 283 -6.62 22.37 8.50
CA ILE A 283 -7.67 22.09 7.53
C ILE A 283 -9.08 22.31 8.08
N THR A 284 -10.00 22.64 7.18
CA THR A 284 -11.43 22.86 7.47
C THR A 284 -12.28 22.30 6.33
N GLY A 285 -13.47 21.80 6.63
CA GLY A 285 -14.40 21.29 5.62
C GLY A 285 -15.17 22.42 4.94
N ASP A 286 -15.32 22.37 3.62
CA ASP A 286 -16.18 23.29 2.86
C ASP A 286 -16.99 22.50 1.82
N PRO A 287 -18.32 22.38 1.97
CA PRO A 287 -19.17 21.61 1.06
C PRO A 287 -19.42 22.30 -0.29
N ASN A 288 -19.05 23.59 -0.44
CA ASN A 288 -19.27 24.34 -1.67
C ASN A 288 -18.08 24.24 -2.64
N LEU A 289 -16.96 23.65 -2.19
CA LEU A 289 -15.81 23.41 -3.04
C LEU A 289 -16.01 22.15 -3.86
N SER A 290 -15.50 22.16 -5.09
CA SER A 290 -15.42 20.93 -5.87
C SER A 290 -14.47 19.93 -5.21
N ILE A 291 -14.65 18.62 -5.46
CA ILE A 291 -13.74 17.60 -4.92
C ILE A 291 -12.27 17.80 -5.33
N ASP A 292 -12.00 18.38 -6.50
CA ASP A 292 -10.65 18.65 -6.99
C ASP A 292 -10.17 20.06 -6.64
N GLU A 293 -10.91 20.84 -5.85
CA GLU A 293 -10.54 22.18 -5.41
C GLU A 293 -10.06 22.18 -3.95
N VAL A 294 -9.04 22.98 -3.68
CA VAL A 294 -8.59 23.30 -2.32
C VAL A 294 -8.62 24.82 -2.09
N GLY A 295 -9.26 25.23 -1.01
CA GLY A 295 -9.24 26.61 -0.56
C GLY A 295 -7.88 26.97 0.02
N VAL A 296 -7.19 27.92 -0.61
CA VAL A 296 -5.88 28.41 -0.17
C VAL A 296 -6.00 29.84 0.40
N PRO A 297 -5.53 30.09 1.63
CA PRO A 297 -5.45 31.42 2.21
C PRO A 297 -4.72 32.44 1.34
N ARG A 298 -5.25 33.67 1.27
CA ARG A 298 -4.58 34.81 0.60
C ARG A 298 -3.15 35.07 1.11
N SER A 299 -2.89 34.82 2.40
CA SER A 299 -1.55 34.96 3.00
C SER A 299 -0.54 33.99 2.39
N ILE A 300 -0.94 32.74 2.21
CA ILE A 300 -0.15 31.69 1.57
C ILE A 300 -0.02 31.96 0.07
N ALA A 301 -1.12 32.35 -0.58
CA ALA A 301 -1.15 32.61 -2.02
C ALA A 301 -0.22 33.76 -2.44
N ARG A 302 -0.11 34.81 -1.62
CA ARG A 302 0.85 35.91 -1.83
C ARG A 302 2.29 35.48 -1.58
N ASN A 303 2.54 34.42 -0.82
CA ASN A 303 3.88 34.01 -0.48
C ASN A 303 4.46 33.01 -1.50
N LEU A 304 3.66 32.02 -1.89
CA LEU A 304 4.04 31.00 -2.85
C LEU A 304 4.01 31.57 -4.26
N THR A 305 4.99 31.18 -5.07
CA THR A 305 5.13 31.67 -6.44
C THR A 305 5.28 30.53 -7.44
N LEU A 306 4.93 30.84 -8.68
CA LEU A 306 5.07 29.95 -9.82
C LEU A 306 5.82 30.72 -10.93
N PRO A 307 6.94 30.18 -11.44
CA PRO A 307 7.72 30.82 -12.50
C PRO A 307 7.01 30.63 -13.82
N GLU A 308 6.57 31.74 -14.43
CA GLU A 308 5.91 31.73 -15.73
C GLU A 308 6.80 32.41 -16.77
N ILE A 309 7.06 31.72 -17.88
CA ILE A 309 7.84 32.26 -18.99
C ILE A 309 6.97 33.27 -19.74
N VAL A 310 7.54 34.46 -20.01
CA VAL A 310 6.89 35.50 -20.80
C VAL A 310 6.83 35.05 -22.26
N THR A 311 5.62 34.89 -22.75
CA THR A 311 5.27 34.53 -24.12
C THR A 311 4.38 35.60 -24.73
N ARG A 312 4.12 35.49 -26.04
CA ARG A 312 3.17 36.37 -26.73
C ARG A 312 1.76 36.36 -26.14
N TYR A 313 1.35 35.26 -25.50
CA TYR A 313 -0.01 35.07 -25.02
C TYR A 313 -0.24 35.68 -23.64
N ASN A 314 0.76 35.64 -22.76
CA ASN A 314 0.62 36.03 -21.35
C ASN A 314 1.27 37.38 -21.02
N ILE A 315 2.02 38.02 -21.93
CA ILE A 315 2.75 39.26 -21.65
C ILE A 315 1.85 40.37 -21.07
N GLY A 316 0.64 40.55 -21.63
CA GLY A 316 -0.31 41.54 -21.13
C GLY A 316 -0.80 41.22 -19.70
N HIS A 317 -1.06 39.95 -19.42
CA HIS A 317 -1.46 39.48 -18.08
C HIS A 317 -0.33 39.64 -17.07
N LEU A 318 0.88 39.17 -17.40
CA LEU A 318 2.05 39.25 -16.53
C LEU A 318 2.45 40.69 -16.22
N GLN A 319 2.32 41.60 -17.19
CA GLN A 319 2.60 43.01 -16.97
C GLN A 319 1.58 43.66 -16.02
N ALA A 320 0.32 43.22 -16.03
CA ALA A 320 -0.67 43.64 -15.03
C ALA A 320 -0.32 43.12 -13.62
N LEU A 321 0.11 41.87 -13.48
CA LEU A 321 0.56 41.31 -12.19
C LEU A 321 1.79 42.04 -11.64
N LEU A 322 2.68 42.46 -12.52
CA LEU A 322 3.88 43.21 -12.15
C LEU A 322 3.55 44.61 -11.63
N LYS A 323 2.57 45.30 -12.25
CA LYS A 323 2.05 46.60 -11.76
C LYS A 323 1.47 46.48 -10.35
N ASN A 324 0.75 45.41 -10.06
CA ASN A 324 0.21 45.12 -8.73
C ASN A 324 1.34 44.85 -7.71
N GLY A 325 2.41 44.19 -8.14
CA GLY A 325 3.56 43.88 -7.29
C GLY A 325 3.28 42.81 -6.23
N PRO A 326 4.12 42.70 -5.18
CA PRO A 326 4.11 41.56 -4.26
C PRO A 326 3.09 41.65 -3.10
N SER A 327 2.54 42.83 -2.81
CA SER A 327 1.67 43.04 -1.64
C SER A 327 0.20 42.74 -1.92
N THR A 328 -0.26 42.98 -3.15
CA THR A 328 -1.63 42.74 -3.59
C THR A 328 -1.73 41.44 -4.37
N HIS A 329 -2.82 40.70 -4.16
CA HIS A 329 -3.13 39.50 -4.94
C HIS A 329 -4.30 39.81 -5.88
N PRO A 330 -4.25 39.45 -7.17
CA PRO A 330 -3.14 38.79 -7.89
C PRO A 330 -1.93 39.70 -8.13
N GLY A 331 -0.71 39.14 -8.05
CA GLY A 331 0.54 39.93 -8.17
C GLY A 331 1.77 39.06 -8.46
N ALA A 332 2.97 39.64 -8.39
CA ALA A 332 4.24 38.94 -8.62
C ALA A 332 5.35 39.42 -7.67
N LYS A 333 6.35 38.56 -7.43
CA LYS A 333 7.48 38.87 -6.53
C LYS A 333 8.78 39.16 -7.23
N TYR A 334 9.11 38.37 -8.25
CA TYR A 334 10.41 38.45 -8.91
C TYR A 334 10.28 38.42 -10.43
N VAL A 335 11.24 39.05 -11.09
CA VAL A 335 11.46 38.93 -12.53
C VAL A 335 12.89 38.48 -12.77
N ILE A 336 13.06 37.43 -13.56
CA ILE A 336 14.34 36.89 -13.95
C ILE A 336 14.54 37.20 -15.43
N LYS A 337 15.59 37.95 -15.75
CA LYS A 337 15.97 38.25 -17.14
C LYS A 337 16.63 37.05 -17.80
N SER A 338 16.77 37.07 -19.12
CA SER A 338 17.49 36.05 -19.89
C SER A 338 18.96 35.85 -19.44
N ASN A 339 19.58 36.88 -18.85
CA ASN A 339 20.95 36.82 -18.32
C ASN A 339 21.04 36.09 -16.96
N GLY A 340 19.91 35.74 -16.34
CA GLY A 340 19.83 35.16 -15.00
C GLY A 340 19.69 36.18 -13.87
N ASP A 341 19.75 37.48 -14.18
CA ASP A 341 19.56 38.55 -13.18
C ASP A 341 18.15 38.52 -12.61
N ARG A 342 18.06 38.37 -11.27
CA ARG A 342 16.80 38.35 -10.53
C ARG A 342 16.51 39.71 -9.91
N ILE A 343 15.43 40.34 -10.34
CA ILE A 343 14.91 41.61 -9.82
C ILE A 343 13.85 41.31 -8.75
N ASP A 344 14.03 41.82 -7.53
CA ASP A 344 13.03 41.76 -6.45
C ASP A 344 12.09 42.97 -6.54
N LEU A 345 10.79 42.71 -6.75
CA LEU A 345 9.76 43.74 -6.90
C LEU A 345 9.39 44.43 -5.58
N ARG A 346 9.89 43.97 -4.43
CA ARG A 346 9.68 44.64 -3.13
C ARG A 346 10.48 45.93 -3.01
N TYR A 347 11.73 45.93 -3.48
CA TYR A 347 12.67 47.03 -3.32
C TYR A 347 12.79 47.93 -4.56
N THR A 348 12.20 47.51 -5.68
CA THR A 348 12.25 48.28 -6.93
C THR A 348 11.21 49.41 -6.89
N GLY A 349 11.67 50.67 -7.00
CA GLY A 349 10.81 51.87 -6.97
C GLY A 349 9.94 52.05 -8.22
N ASN A 350 10.47 51.74 -9.42
CA ASN A 350 9.75 51.91 -10.70
C ASN A 350 9.10 50.61 -11.17
N LYS A 351 8.05 50.16 -10.46
CA LYS A 351 7.32 48.92 -10.79
C LYS A 351 6.54 49.02 -12.11
N GLY A 352 6.16 50.22 -12.54
CA GLY A 352 5.35 50.46 -13.74
C GLY A 352 6.14 50.48 -15.05
N ASP A 353 7.44 50.75 -15.01
CA ASP A 353 8.28 50.99 -16.21
C ASP A 353 9.02 49.73 -16.71
N LEU A 354 8.89 48.61 -16.00
CA LEU A 354 9.50 47.34 -16.38
C LEU A 354 8.73 46.72 -17.55
N ASN A 355 9.20 47.00 -18.76
CA ASN A 355 8.72 46.36 -19.98
C ASN A 355 9.26 44.93 -20.05
N LEU A 356 8.37 43.95 -19.91
CA LEU A 356 8.69 42.54 -20.03
C LEU A 356 9.12 42.21 -21.46
N GLN A 357 10.14 41.37 -21.60
CA GLN A 357 10.57 40.83 -22.89
C GLN A 357 10.23 39.34 -22.99
N TYR A 358 10.07 38.85 -24.21
CA TYR A 358 9.86 37.42 -24.44
C TYR A 358 11.04 36.59 -23.94
N GLY A 359 10.74 35.48 -23.27
CA GLY A 359 11.75 34.60 -22.68
C GLY A 359 12.23 35.00 -21.28
N TRP A 360 11.79 36.14 -20.74
CA TRP A 360 11.97 36.42 -19.30
C TRP A 360 11.06 35.52 -18.47
N ILE A 361 11.37 35.35 -17.18
CA ILE A 361 10.56 34.56 -16.26
C ILE A 361 10.00 35.50 -15.19
N VAL A 362 8.70 35.43 -14.95
CA VAL A 362 8.02 36.16 -13.88
C VAL A 362 7.58 35.17 -12.81
N GLU A 363 8.06 35.33 -11.59
CA GLU A 363 7.59 34.56 -10.44
C GLU A 363 6.33 35.22 -9.89
N ARG A 364 5.18 34.82 -10.43
CA ARG A 364 3.86 35.32 -10.01
C ARG A 364 3.34 34.58 -8.78
N HIS A 365 2.43 35.20 -8.04
CA HIS A 365 1.66 34.52 -7.00
C HIS A 365 0.84 33.35 -7.59
N ILE A 366 0.53 32.36 -6.74
CA ILE A 366 -0.44 31.32 -7.12
C ILE A 366 -1.83 31.95 -7.24
N ASN A 367 -2.57 31.55 -8.27
CA ASN A 367 -3.89 32.05 -8.62
C ASN A 367 -4.90 30.88 -8.69
N ASP A 368 -6.18 31.23 -8.85
CA ASP A 368 -7.24 30.24 -9.01
C ASP A 368 -6.98 29.34 -10.23
N GLY A 369 -7.23 28.03 -10.06
CA GLY A 369 -7.03 27.02 -11.09
C GLY A 369 -5.59 26.51 -11.23
N ASP A 370 -4.62 27.06 -10.50
CA ASP A 370 -3.27 26.48 -10.44
C ASP A 370 -3.30 25.10 -9.79
N ILE A 371 -2.43 24.19 -10.25
CA ILE A 371 -2.41 22.80 -9.79
C ILE A 371 -1.34 22.65 -8.72
N ILE A 372 -1.67 22.00 -7.62
CA ILE A 372 -0.80 21.78 -6.46
C ILE A 372 -0.93 20.34 -5.98
N ILE A 373 0.08 19.85 -5.26
CA ILE A 373 -0.01 18.58 -4.52
C ILE A 373 -0.39 18.88 -3.08
N PHE A 374 -1.36 18.12 -2.56
CA PHE A 374 -1.81 18.21 -1.18
C PHE A 374 -1.62 16.88 -0.46
N ASN A 375 -1.05 16.93 0.74
CA ASN A 375 -0.58 15.77 1.51
C ASN A 375 -1.01 15.85 2.98
N ARG A 376 -1.47 14.71 3.54
CA ARG A 376 -1.52 14.48 4.98
C ARG A 376 -0.44 13.47 5.42
N GLN A 377 0.25 13.81 6.50
CA GLN A 377 1.24 12.94 7.13
C GLN A 377 0.60 12.17 8.30
N PRO A 378 0.90 10.87 8.49
CA PRO A 378 1.77 10.01 7.68
C PRO A 378 1.13 9.58 6.34
N SER A 379 1.91 9.59 5.27
CA SER A 379 1.43 9.20 3.94
C SER A 379 1.65 7.70 3.72
N LEU A 380 0.62 6.90 3.94
CA LEU A 380 0.69 5.43 3.92
C LEU A 380 0.32 4.82 2.57
N HIS A 381 -0.46 5.53 1.76
CA HIS A 381 -0.95 5.06 0.47
C HIS A 381 -0.87 6.18 -0.58
N LYS A 382 -0.96 5.83 -1.87
CA LYS A 382 -0.86 6.78 -2.99
C LYS A 382 -1.79 7.98 -2.85
N MET A 383 -3.05 7.75 -2.47
CA MET A 383 -4.08 8.78 -2.30
C MET A 383 -3.86 9.70 -1.07
N SER A 384 -2.87 9.42 -0.22
CA SER A 384 -2.42 10.38 0.80
C SER A 384 -1.72 11.60 0.18
N MET A 385 -1.41 11.56 -1.12
CA MET A 385 -0.85 12.67 -1.90
C MET A 385 -1.60 12.79 -3.22
N MET A 386 -2.43 13.83 -3.37
CA MET A 386 -3.24 14.04 -4.57
C MET A 386 -3.10 15.47 -5.09
N GLY A 387 -3.35 15.62 -6.39
CA GLY A 387 -3.38 16.89 -7.10
C GLY A 387 -4.72 17.60 -6.92
N HIS A 388 -4.67 18.88 -6.55
CA HIS A 388 -5.83 19.76 -6.42
C HIS A 388 -5.64 21.05 -7.22
N LYS A 389 -6.75 21.71 -7.52
CA LYS A 389 -6.80 23.06 -8.07
C LYS A 389 -6.92 24.07 -6.93
N VAL A 390 -6.12 25.11 -6.99
CA VAL A 390 -6.14 26.21 -6.03
C VAL A 390 -7.41 27.02 -6.22
N LYS A 391 -8.04 27.38 -5.11
CA LYS A 391 -9.06 28.43 -5.03
C LYS A 391 -8.70 29.37 -3.89
N VAL A 392 -8.38 30.62 -4.20
CA VAL A 392 -7.89 31.58 -3.24
C VAL A 392 -9.05 32.14 -2.42
N MET A 393 -9.04 31.82 -1.14
CA MET A 393 -10.12 32.14 -0.20
C MET A 393 -9.61 33.06 0.92
N PRO A 394 -10.50 33.84 1.56
CA PRO A 394 -10.17 34.57 2.77
C PRO A 394 -9.87 33.62 3.94
N TYR A 395 -9.44 34.18 5.08
CA TYR A 395 -9.03 33.44 6.29
C TYR A 395 -7.71 32.67 6.13
N SER A 396 -7.37 31.84 7.12
CA SER A 396 -6.01 31.28 7.31
C SER A 396 -5.93 29.74 7.27
N THR A 397 -7.05 29.05 7.04
CA THR A 397 -7.11 27.58 6.98
C THR A 397 -7.17 27.08 5.54
N PHE A 398 -6.67 25.86 5.31
CA PHE A 398 -6.96 25.15 4.08
C PHE A 398 -8.39 24.63 4.11
N ARG A 399 -9.10 24.70 2.99
CA ARG A 399 -10.45 24.18 2.87
C ARG A 399 -10.51 23.06 1.87
N LEU A 400 -11.15 21.95 2.21
CA LEU A 400 -11.33 20.84 1.30
C LEU A 400 -12.76 20.30 1.35
N ASN A 401 -13.14 19.62 0.28
CA ASN A 401 -14.40 18.92 0.19
C ASN A 401 -14.46 17.71 1.14
N LEU A 402 -15.61 17.48 1.77
CA LEU A 402 -15.79 16.41 2.76
C LEU A 402 -15.60 15.00 2.20
N SER A 403 -15.90 14.74 0.93
CA SER A 403 -15.69 13.43 0.30
C SER A 403 -14.22 13.04 0.15
N VAL A 404 -13.31 14.02 0.22
CA VAL A 404 -11.86 13.81 0.11
C VAL A 404 -11.21 13.56 1.48
N THR A 405 -11.96 13.70 2.58
CA THR A 405 -11.45 13.41 3.93
C THR A 405 -11.08 11.95 4.13
N SER A 406 -11.82 11.02 3.50
CA SER A 406 -11.62 9.58 3.61
C SER A 406 -10.25 9.11 3.11
N PRO A 407 -9.80 9.44 1.89
CA PRO A 407 -8.45 9.07 1.44
C PRO A 407 -7.35 9.74 2.29
N TYR A 408 -7.51 10.97 2.76
CA TYR A 408 -6.49 11.55 3.65
C TYR A 408 -6.51 10.97 5.08
N ASN A 409 -7.55 10.21 5.42
CA ASN A 409 -7.88 9.81 6.79
C ASN A 409 -7.85 11.02 7.75
N ALA A 410 -8.38 12.15 7.28
CA ALA A 410 -8.29 13.44 7.94
C ALA A 410 -9.60 13.79 8.65
N ASP A 411 -9.49 14.44 9.79
CA ASP A 411 -10.59 15.08 10.49
C ASP A 411 -10.35 16.60 10.63
N PHE A 412 -11.25 17.30 11.32
CA PHE A 412 -11.23 18.75 11.44
C PHE A 412 -11.08 19.21 12.89
N ASP A 413 -10.40 18.43 13.73
CA ASP A 413 -10.21 18.69 15.17
C ASP A 413 -8.90 19.46 15.49
N GLY A 414 -8.13 19.83 14.47
CA GLY A 414 -6.83 20.48 14.59
C GLY A 414 -5.78 19.96 13.62
N ASP A 415 -6.14 18.98 12.80
CA ASP A 415 -5.31 18.43 11.74
C ASP A 415 -4.69 19.50 10.82
N GLU A 416 -3.43 19.27 10.45
CA GLU A 416 -2.66 20.13 9.55
C GLU A 416 -2.21 19.33 8.33
N MET A 417 -2.29 19.95 7.15
CA MET A 417 -1.87 19.34 5.89
C MET A 417 -0.85 20.21 5.17
N ASN A 418 -0.03 19.56 4.34
CA ASN A 418 1.03 20.19 3.58
C ASN A 418 0.58 20.40 2.12
N LEU A 419 0.93 21.55 1.56
CA LEU A 419 0.72 21.95 0.18
C LEU A 419 2.08 22.13 -0.50
N HIS A 420 2.24 21.58 -1.70
CA HIS A 420 3.45 21.72 -2.52
C HIS A 420 3.09 22.27 -3.91
N VAL A 421 3.80 23.32 -4.35
CA VAL A 421 3.54 23.97 -5.64
C VAL A 421 4.55 23.48 -6.70
N PRO A 422 4.11 22.80 -7.77
CA PRO A 422 5.00 22.40 -8.86
C PRO A 422 5.54 23.64 -9.57
N GLN A 423 6.85 23.65 -9.82
CA GLN A 423 7.55 24.80 -10.42
C GLN A 423 7.70 24.65 -11.94
N SER A 424 7.84 23.43 -12.47
CA SER A 424 7.95 23.19 -13.90
C SER A 424 6.58 22.86 -14.52
N VAL A 425 6.44 23.21 -15.80
CA VAL A 425 5.23 22.89 -16.58
C VAL A 425 5.08 21.37 -16.76
N GLU A 426 6.19 20.65 -16.89
CA GLU A 426 6.21 19.18 -16.98
C GLU A 426 5.66 18.54 -15.69
N ALA A 427 6.13 18.97 -14.51
CA ALA A 427 5.61 18.47 -13.24
C ALA A 427 4.13 18.84 -13.04
N LYS A 428 3.72 20.03 -13.50
CA LYS A 428 2.30 20.42 -13.50
C LYS A 428 1.45 19.46 -14.34
N ALA A 429 1.93 19.08 -15.53
CA ALA A 429 1.25 18.13 -16.41
C ALA A 429 1.22 16.71 -15.81
N GLU A 430 2.31 16.25 -15.19
CA GLU A 430 2.38 14.96 -14.49
C GLU A 430 1.32 14.87 -13.39
N ILE A 431 1.22 15.89 -12.54
CA ILE A 431 0.21 15.94 -11.47
C ILE A 431 -1.20 15.95 -12.07
N GLN A 432 -1.42 16.74 -13.11
CA GLN A 432 -2.72 16.87 -13.77
C GLN A 432 -3.23 15.55 -14.32
N GLN A 433 -2.35 14.76 -14.95
CA GLN A 433 -2.72 13.55 -15.68
C GLN A 433 -2.62 12.27 -14.85
N LEU A 434 -1.85 12.25 -13.76
CA LEU A 434 -1.64 11.03 -12.96
C LEU A 434 -2.25 11.13 -11.55
N CYS A 435 -2.10 12.29 -10.90
CA CYS A 435 -2.31 12.40 -9.46
C CYS A 435 -3.55 13.21 -9.06
N MET A 436 -4.29 13.79 -10.01
CA MET A 436 -5.49 14.58 -9.72
C MET A 436 -6.55 13.75 -8.96
N VAL A 437 -7.22 14.39 -8.00
CA VAL A 437 -8.25 13.76 -7.17
C VAL A 437 -9.29 12.95 -7.96
N PRO A 438 -9.88 13.43 -9.08
CA PRO A 438 -10.88 12.65 -9.81
C PRO A 438 -10.34 11.32 -10.38
N LEU A 439 -9.06 11.28 -10.73
CA LEU A 439 -8.40 10.06 -11.22
C LEU A 439 -8.13 9.06 -10.09
N GLN A 440 -8.11 9.52 -8.85
CA GLN A 440 -7.84 8.72 -7.64
C GLN A 440 -9.12 8.35 -6.87
N ILE A 441 -10.30 8.50 -7.48
CA ILE A 441 -11.59 8.11 -6.86
C ILE A 441 -11.63 6.60 -6.60
N VAL A 442 -11.18 5.79 -7.57
CA VAL A 442 -11.08 4.32 -7.48
C VAL A 442 -9.63 3.94 -7.18
N SER A 443 -9.43 3.02 -6.24
CA SER A 443 -8.10 2.56 -5.85
C SER A 443 -7.80 1.14 -6.35
N PRO A 444 -6.57 0.86 -6.83
CA PRO A 444 -6.14 -0.49 -7.19
C PRO A 444 -6.05 -1.43 -5.99
N GLN A 445 -5.98 -0.90 -4.76
CA GLN A 445 -5.82 -1.69 -3.54
C GLN A 445 -6.97 -2.68 -3.32
N GLY A 446 -8.20 -2.25 -3.61
CA GLY A 446 -9.39 -3.04 -3.33
C GLY A 446 -10.45 -2.91 -4.41
N ASN A 447 -10.04 -2.56 -5.64
CA ASN A 447 -10.87 -2.45 -6.84
C ASN A 447 -12.26 -1.84 -6.58
N LYS A 448 -12.25 -0.75 -5.80
CA LYS A 448 -13.44 -0.05 -5.33
C LYS A 448 -13.14 1.44 -5.10
N PRO A 449 -14.18 2.29 -5.07
CA PRO A 449 -14.01 3.69 -4.73
C PRO A 449 -13.47 3.88 -3.31
N VAL A 450 -12.51 4.78 -3.13
CA VAL A 450 -12.03 5.25 -1.81
C VAL A 450 -12.76 6.53 -1.40
N MET A 451 -13.25 7.29 -2.37
CA MET A 451 -14.08 8.47 -2.16
C MET A 451 -15.55 8.12 -2.33
N GLY A 452 -16.40 8.69 -1.49
CA GLY A 452 -17.85 8.55 -1.57
C GLY A 452 -18.55 9.64 -0.77
N ILE A 453 -19.87 9.59 -0.70
CA ILE A 453 -20.67 10.51 0.11
C ILE A 453 -20.56 10.10 1.58
N VAL A 454 -20.26 11.05 2.46
CA VAL A 454 -20.00 10.82 3.89
C VAL A 454 -20.78 11.79 4.78
N GLN A 455 -20.80 11.50 6.09
CA GLN A 455 -21.34 12.37 7.15
C GLN A 455 -22.76 12.91 6.87
N ASP A 456 -22.94 14.23 6.89
CA ASP A 456 -24.23 14.90 6.83
C ASP A 456 -24.93 14.67 5.49
N THR A 457 -24.20 14.77 4.38
CA THR A 457 -24.74 14.47 3.06
C THR A 457 -25.22 13.02 2.96
N LEU A 458 -24.53 12.08 3.61
CA LEU A 458 -24.95 10.67 3.62
C LEU A 458 -26.19 10.43 4.51
N CYS A 459 -26.32 11.16 5.62
CA CYS A 459 -27.54 11.10 6.43
C CYS A 459 -28.72 11.75 5.69
N GLY A 460 -28.47 12.93 5.11
CA GLY A 460 -29.44 13.71 4.35
C GLY A 460 -29.95 12.96 3.12
N ILE A 461 -29.08 12.31 2.34
CA ILE A 461 -29.50 11.64 1.09
C ILE A 461 -30.45 10.48 1.36
N ARG A 462 -30.27 9.77 2.49
CA ARG A 462 -31.21 8.72 2.90
C ARG A 462 -32.58 9.32 3.19
N LYS A 463 -32.66 10.37 4.02
CA LYS A 463 -33.94 11.04 4.35
C LYS A 463 -34.58 11.64 3.10
N PHE A 464 -33.77 12.26 2.26
CA PHE A 464 -34.19 12.85 1.00
C PHE A 464 -34.81 11.83 0.04
N THR A 465 -34.28 10.61 -0.01
CA THR A 465 -34.75 9.55 -0.92
C THR A 465 -35.84 8.64 -0.35
N GLN A 466 -36.36 8.89 0.86
CA GLN A 466 -37.54 8.18 1.37
C GLN A 466 -38.78 8.41 0.50
N ARG A 467 -39.72 7.46 0.47
CA ARG A 467 -40.98 7.57 -0.29
C ARG A 467 -41.84 8.75 0.18
N ASP A 468 -41.81 9.04 1.47
CA ASP A 468 -42.65 10.06 2.10
C ASP A 468 -42.13 11.49 1.89
N THR A 469 -40.95 11.64 1.30
CA THR A 469 -40.30 12.95 1.10
C THR A 469 -40.80 13.61 -0.18
N PHE A 470 -41.72 14.56 -0.02
CA PHE A 470 -42.25 15.41 -1.08
C PHE A 470 -41.74 16.84 -0.99
N LEU A 471 -41.45 17.44 -2.15
CA LEU A 471 -40.94 18.79 -2.30
C LEU A 471 -41.97 19.67 -3.02
N THR A 472 -42.17 20.87 -2.51
CA THR A 472 -43.01 21.89 -3.13
C THR A 472 -42.26 22.57 -4.28
N LYS A 473 -43.01 23.15 -5.22
CA LYS A 473 -42.46 23.85 -6.40
C LYS A 473 -41.40 24.90 -6.03
N SER A 474 -41.63 25.67 -4.96
CA SER A 474 -40.70 26.72 -4.50
C SER A 474 -39.36 26.12 -4.06
N THR A 475 -39.39 25.05 -3.27
CA THR A 475 -38.18 24.38 -2.78
C THR A 475 -37.42 23.72 -3.93
N VAL A 476 -38.13 23.09 -4.86
CA VAL A 476 -37.54 22.48 -6.06
C VAL A 476 -36.82 23.53 -6.90
N MET A 477 -37.46 24.67 -7.18
CA MET A 477 -36.83 25.75 -7.96
C MET A 477 -35.52 26.24 -7.33
N CYS A 478 -35.46 26.38 -6.00
CA CYS A 478 -34.22 26.74 -5.34
C CYS A 478 -33.15 25.63 -5.42
N ILE A 479 -33.55 24.37 -5.28
CA ILE A 479 -32.62 23.23 -5.39
C ILE A 479 -32.05 23.11 -6.81
N LEU A 480 -32.87 23.33 -7.85
CA LEU A 480 -32.44 23.26 -9.25
C LEU A 480 -31.30 24.25 -9.56
N MET A 481 -31.25 25.41 -8.89
CA MET A 481 -30.16 26.38 -9.03
C MET A 481 -28.79 25.84 -8.56
N TRP A 482 -28.79 24.81 -7.70
CA TRP A 482 -27.57 24.15 -7.22
C TRP A 482 -27.15 22.96 -8.07
N VAL A 483 -28.00 22.49 -8.99
CA VAL A 483 -27.67 21.37 -9.89
C VAL A 483 -26.58 21.83 -10.86
N PRO A 484 -25.37 21.22 -10.83
CA PRO A 484 -24.32 21.59 -11.76
C PRO A 484 -24.70 21.13 -13.17
N GLY A 485 -24.67 22.04 -14.15
CA GLY A 485 -24.97 21.71 -15.55
C GLY A 485 -26.44 21.45 -15.85
N TRP A 486 -27.36 22.03 -15.07
CA TRP A 486 -28.80 21.93 -15.33
C TRP A 486 -29.18 22.44 -16.72
N ASP A 487 -30.05 21.70 -17.40
CA ASP A 487 -30.53 21.95 -18.77
C ASP A 487 -31.58 23.08 -18.87
N GLY A 488 -31.99 23.65 -17.73
CA GLY A 488 -33.02 24.69 -17.66
C GLY A 488 -34.45 24.15 -17.64
N ASN A 489 -34.64 22.83 -17.75
CA ASN A 489 -35.95 22.21 -17.76
C ASN A 489 -36.35 21.73 -16.37
N VAL A 490 -37.52 22.17 -15.91
CA VAL A 490 -38.09 21.66 -14.66
C VAL A 490 -38.77 20.31 -14.96
N PRO A 491 -38.39 19.23 -14.27
CA PRO A 491 -38.99 17.92 -14.52
C PRO A 491 -40.49 17.91 -14.16
N ILE A 492 -41.27 17.07 -14.83
CA ILE A 492 -42.71 16.93 -14.60
C ILE A 492 -42.94 16.37 -13.18
N PRO A 493 -43.74 16.99 -12.31
CA PRO A 493 -43.94 16.51 -10.94
C PRO A 493 -44.53 15.09 -10.90
N ALA A 494 -44.05 14.27 -9.97
CA ALA A 494 -44.57 12.91 -9.74
C ALA A 494 -46.06 12.91 -9.36
N ILE A 495 -46.52 13.93 -8.64
CA ILE A 495 -47.95 14.13 -8.32
C ILE A 495 -48.39 15.44 -8.97
N LEU A 496 -49.37 15.39 -9.86
CA LEU A 496 -49.93 16.59 -10.51
C LEU A 496 -51.12 17.20 -9.75
N LYS A 497 -51.99 16.36 -9.17
CA LYS A 497 -53.18 16.77 -8.42
C LYS A 497 -53.16 16.10 -7.04
N PRO A 498 -53.62 16.77 -5.95
CA PRO A 498 -54.25 18.10 -5.90
C PRO A 498 -53.26 19.28 -5.95
N LYS A 499 -51.98 19.04 -5.66
CA LYS A 499 -50.89 20.02 -5.76
C LYS A 499 -49.70 19.39 -6.49
N PRO A 500 -48.93 20.17 -7.27
CA PRO A 500 -47.72 19.67 -7.92
C PRO A 500 -46.65 19.39 -6.86
N LEU A 501 -46.28 18.12 -6.70
CA LEU A 501 -45.25 17.67 -5.77
C LEU A 501 -44.22 16.81 -6.49
N TRP A 502 -42.96 17.05 -6.17
CA TRP A 502 -41.82 16.27 -6.65
C TRP A 502 -41.33 15.36 -5.53
N THR A 503 -40.73 14.23 -5.89
CA THR A 503 -40.06 13.35 -4.90
C THR A 503 -38.58 13.69 -4.81
N GLY A 504 -37.96 13.43 -3.67
CA GLY A 504 -36.50 13.60 -3.55
C GLY A 504 -35.72 12.69 -4.52
N LYS A 505 -36.22 11.47 -4.78
CA LYS A 505 -35.63 10.56 -5.79
C LYS A 505 -35.58 11.19 -7.19
N GLN A 506 -36.65 11.88 -7.57
CA GLN A 506 -36.75 12.54 -8.87
C GLN A 506 -35.71 13.67 -9.03
N ILE A 507 -35.52 14.47 -7.99
CA ILE A 507 -34.53 15.56 -8.02
C ILE A 507 -33.10 15.01 -8.00
N LEU A 508 -32.85 13.95 -7.23
CA LEU A 508 -31.54 13.29 -7.22
C LEU A 508 -31.17 12.72 -8.61
N SER A 509 -32.16 12.21 -9.34
CA SER A 509 -31.98 11.66 -10.69
C SER A 509 -31.44 12.67 -11.71
N LEU A 510 -31.62 13.97 -11.48
CA LEU A 510 -31.10 15.02 -12.39
C LEU A 510 -29.56 15.10 -12.39
N ILE A 511 -28.90 14.62 -11.33
CA ILE A 511 -27.45 14.63 -11.21
C ILE A 511 -26.84 13.32 -11.74
N ILE A 512 -27.61 12.24 -11.74
CA ILE A 512 -27.12 10.92 -12.11
C ILE A 512 -26.98 10.90 -13.64
N PRO A 513 -25.78 10.61 -14.20
CA PRO A 513 -25.63 10.44 -15.64
C PRO A 513 -26.42 9.21 -16.11
N LYS A 514 -26.56 8.99 -17.41
CA LYS A 514 -27.32 7.87 -17.97
C LYS A 514 -26.65 6.51 -17.73
N VAL A 515 -26.69 6.04 -16.49
CA VAL A 515 -26.09 4.79 -16.01
C VAL A 515 -27.18 3.85 -15.52
N ASN A 516 -26.88 2.55 -15.58
CA ASN A 516 -27.75 1.51 -15.05
C ASN A 516 -27.09 0.81 -13.85
N CYS A 517 -27.79 0.74 -12.72
CA CYS A 517 -27.25 0.17 -11.49
C CYS A 517 -28.36 -0.44 -10.62
N ILE A 518 -28.09 -1.63 -10.09
CA ILE A 518 -28.92 -2.26 -9.06
C ILE A 518 -28.09 -2.39 -7.80
N ALA A 519 -28.63 -1.88 -6.69
CA ALA A 519 -28.01 -1.95 -5.38
C ALA A 519 -29.05 -2.30 -4.31
N PHE A 520 -28.57 -2.60 -3.10
CA PHE A 520 -29.43 -2.95 -1.97
C PHE A 520 -29.21 -2.00 -0.79
N HIS A 521 -30.31 -1.64 -0.14
CA HIS A 521 -30.28 -0.86 1.08
C HIS A 521 -29.69 -1.67 2.26
N SER A 522 -29.30 -0.98 3.33
CA SER A 522 -28.69 -1.60 4.50
C SER A 522 -29.61 -2.62 5.18
N THR A 523 -30.92 -2.37 5.17
CA THR A 523 -31.96 -3.20 5.83
C THR A 523 -32.74 -4.07 4.84
N HIS A 524 -32.18 -4.35 3.65
CA HIS A 524 -32.81 -5.28 2.71
C HIS A 524 -32.83 -6.69 3.31
N PRO A 525 -34.00 -7.33 3.46
CA PRO A 525 -34.10 -8.70 3.96
C PRO A 525 -33.66 -9.70 2.88
N ASP A 526 -32.92 -10.73 3.28
CA ASP A 526 -32.29 -11.69 2.34
C ASP A 526 -33.31 -12.55 1.56
N ASP A 527 -34.52 -12.73 2.12
CA ASP A 527 -35.60 -13.52 1.51
C ASP A 527 -36.36 -12.75 0.40
N GLU A 528 -36.19 -11.43 0.33
CA GLU A 528 -36.94 -10.56 -0.58
C GLU A 528 -36.21 -10.40 -1.92
N LYS A 529 -36.84 -10.89 -3.00
CA LYS A 529 -36.26 -10.81 -4.37
C LYS A 529 -37.10 -10.02 -5.37
N THR A 530 -38.25 -9.49 -4.93
CA THR A 530 -39.19 -8.78 -5.79
C THR A 530 -38.63 -7.43 -6.23
N ASP A 531 -39.01 -7.00 -7.44
CA ASP A 531 -38.63 -5.66 -7.94
C ASP A 531 -39.39 -4.54 -7.23
N ILE A 532 -40.64 -4.81 -6.84
CA ILE A 532 -41.45 -3.93 -6.01
C ILE A 532 -41.19 -4.31 -4.54
N SER A 533 -40.23 -3.63 -3.92
CA SER A 533 -39.91 -3.86 -2.52
C SER A 533 -40.91 -3.15 -1.59
N PRO A 534 -41.53 -3.81 -0.59
CA PRO A 534 -42.46 -3.15 0.33
C PRO A 534 -41.74 -2.06 1.14
N GLY A 535 -40.53 -2.38 1.62
CA GLY A 535 -39.70 -1.48 2.43
C GLY A 535 -38.84 -0.50 1.65
N ASP A 536 -39.00 -0.39 0.33
CA ASP A 536 -38.18 0.46 -0.54
C ASP A 536 -36.68 0.19 -0.41
N THR A 537 -36.32 -1.09 -0.36
CA THR A 537 -34.96 -1.55 -0.03
C THR A 537 -34.12 -1.89 -1.26
N LYS A 538 -34.74 -2.28 -2.38
CA LYS A 538 -34.04 -2.54 -3.64
C LYS A 538 -33.88 -1.24 -4.44
N VAL A 539 -32.64 -0.80 -4.60
CA VAL A 539 -32.28 0.44 -5.33
C VAL A 539 -32.10 0.11 -6.80
N ILE A 540 -32.91 0.74 -7.65
CA ILE A 540 -32.91 0.53 -9.10
C ILE A 540 -32.72 1.89 -9.77
N VAL A 541 -31.59 2.03 -10.47
CA VAL A 541 -31.27 3.17 -11.32
C VAL A 541 -31.25 2.68 -12.77
N GLU A 542 -32.07 3.30 -13.61
CA GLU A 542 -32.21 2.96 -15.02
C GLU A 542 -32.21 4.22 -15.88
N ASP A 543 -31.36 4.27 -16.90
CA ASP A 543 -31.10 5.43 -17.77
C ASP A 543 -30.85 6.72 -16.98
N GLY A 544 -30.16 6.62 -15.84
CA GLY A 544 -29.91 7.74 -14.92
C GLY A 544 -31.08 8.15 -14.04
N HIS A 545 -32.22 7.45 -14.11
CA HIS A 545 -33.38 7.70 -13.25
C HIS A 545 -33.44 6.74 -12.07
N LEU A 546 -33.52 7.30 -10.85
CA LEU A 546 -33.74 6.52 -9.63
C LEU A 546 -35.22 6.16 -9.50
N LEU A 547 -35.58 4.94 -9.93
CA LEU A 547 -36.96 4.46 -9.96
C LEU A 547 -37.46 4.03 -8.58
N ALA A 548 -36.67 3.22 -7.88
CA ALA A 548 -37.03 2.63 -6.60
C ALA A 548 -35.83 2.57 -5.64
N GLY A 549 -36.14 2.48 -4.34
CA GLY A 549 -35.16 2.22 -3.29
C GLY A 549 -34.60 3.46 -2.59
N ILE A 550 -34.22 3.27 -1.31
CA ILE A 550 -33.62 4.31 -0.47
C ILE A 550 -32.09 4.26 -0.60
N VAL A 551 -31.50 5.40 -0.96
CA VAL A 551 -30.06 5.55 -1.13
C VAL A 551 -29.35 5.56 0.23
N CYS A 552 -28.34 4.72 0.40
CA CYS A 552 -27.51 4.68 1.61
C CYS A 552 -26.02 4.49 1.29
N LYS A 553 -25.19 4.24 2.32
CA LYS A 553 -23.75 3.97 2.17
C LYS A 553 -23.45 2.87 1.16
N LYS A 554 -24.29 1.83 1.04
CA LYS A 554 -24.08 0.74 0.08
C LYS A 554 -24.24 1.20 -1.38
N THR A 555 -24.93 2.31 -1.63
CA THR A 555 -25.16 2.85 -2.97
C THR A 555 -24.18 3.97 -3.32
N VAL A 556 -24.06 4.99 -2.47
CA VAL A 556 -23.27 6.22 -2.75
C VAL A 556 -21.98 6.35 -1.93
N GLY A 557 -21.69 5.35 -1.10
CA GLY A 557 -20.44 5.26 -0.35
C GLY A 557 -19.32 4.58 -1.15
N THR A 558 -18.34 4.06 -0.43
CA THR A 558 -17.13 3.40 -0.96
C THR A 558 -17.33 1.90 -1.26
N SER A 559 -18.54 1.52 -1.67
CA SER A 559 -18.90 0.12 -1.94
C SER A 559 -18.47 -0.30 -3.35
N SER A 560 -18.01 -1.56 -3.47
CA SER A 560 -17.79 -2.17 -4.79
C SER A 560 -19.14 -2.38 -5.47
N GLY A 561 -19.24 -1.97 -6.74
CA GLY A 561 -20.48 -2.00 -7.50
C GLY A 561 -21.52 -0.95 -7.08
N GLY A 562 -21.15 0.00 -6.21
CA GLY A 562 -21.98 1.16 -5.89
C GLY A 562 -22.09 2.14 -7.07
N LEU A 563 -23.00 3.10 -6.97
CA LEU A 563 -23.28 4.10 -8.01
C LEU A 563 -22.03 4.92 -8.37
N VAL A 564 -21.22 5.30 -7.38
CA VAL A 564 -19.94 6.01 -7.59
C VAL A 564 -18.98 5.18 -8.44
N HIS A 565 -18.91 3.87 -8.19
CA HIS A 565 -18.05 2.96 -8.95
C HIS A 565 -18.51 2.81 -10.39
N VAL A 566 -19.82 2.61 -10.59
CA VAL A 566 -20.43 2.44 -11.92
C VAL A 566 -20.22 3.69 -12.77
N ILE A 567 -20.48 4.89 -12.22
CA ILE A 567 -20.31 6.15 -12.95
C ILE A 567 -18.85 6.33 -13.40
N TRP A 568 -17.89 6.02 -12.52
CA TRP A 568 -16.47 6.14 -12.83
C TRP A 568 -16.04 5.19 -13.96
N MET A 569 -16.55 3.95 -13.95
CA MET A 569 -16.24 2.93 -14.95
C MET A 569 -16.93 3.13 -16.31
N GLU A 570 -18.04 3.87 -16.37
CA GLU A 570 -18.79 4.10 -17.62
C GLU A 570 -18.49 5.44 -18.28
N TYR A 571 -18.47 6.52 -17.50
CA TYR A 571 -18.33 7.88 -18.00
C TYR A 571 -17.01 8.54 -17.58
N GLY A 572 -16.19 7.86 -16.77
CA GLY A 572 -14.89 8.36 -16.33
C GLY A 572 -14.93 9.24 -15.07
N SER A 573 -13.77 9.82 -14.78
CA SER A 573 -13.51 10.57 -13.54
C SER A 573 -14.26 11.91 -13.47
N GLU A 574 -14.42 12.63 -14.59
CA GLU A 574 -15.07 13.94 -14.60
C GLU A 574 -16.57 13.86 -14.31
N ALA A 575 -17.27 12.89 -14.91
CA ALA A 575 -18.69 12.66 -14.62
C ALA A 575 -18.90 12.27 -13.14
N CYS A 576 -18.01 11.43 -12.60
CA CYS A 576 -18.04 11.05 -11.19
C CYS A 576 -17.81 12.25 -10.26
N LYS A 577 -16.89 13.15 -10.62
CA LYS A 577 -16.68 14.43 -9.93
C LYS A 577 -17.97 15.26 -9.91
N HIS A 578 -18.62 15.45 -11.06
CA HIS A 578 -19.86 16.23 -11.14
C HIS A 578 -20.97 15.62 -10.29
N PHE A 579 -21.09 14.29 -10.29
CA PHE A 579 -22.03 13.56 -9.46
C PHE A 579 -21.82 13.80 -7.95
N LEU A 580 -20.58 13.67 -7.46
CA LEU A 580 -20.25 13.89 -6.05
C LEU A 580 -20.54 15.34 -5.62
N ASN A 581 -20.15 16.33 -6.43
CA ASN A 581 -20.41 17.74 -6.15
C ASN A 581 -21.92 18.06 -6.15
N GLY A 582 -22.67 17.55 -7.13
CA GLY A 582 -24.11 17.76 -7.23
C GLY A 582 -24.85 17.14 -6.05
N CYS A 583 -24.50 15.92 -5.66
CA CYS A 583 -25.10 15.26 -4.50
C CYS A 583 -24.89 16.08 -3.21
N GLN A 584 -23.68 16.58 -2.98
CA GLN A 584 -23.40 17.38 -1.80
C GLN A 584 -24.16 18.70 -1.80
N THR A 585 -24.11 19.46 -2.88
CA THR A 585 -24.76 20.77 -2.95
C THR A 585 -26.28 20.68 -2.79
N ILE A 586 -26.95 19.75 -3.49
CA ILE A 586 -28.41 19.57 -3.39
C ILE A 586 -28.82 19.08 -2.01
N VAL A 587 -28.19 18.01 -1.53
CA VAL A 587 -28.61 17.38 -0.26
C VAL A 587 -28.29 18.30 0.90
N ASN A 588 -27.14 18.97 0.92
CA ASN A 588 -26.81 19.91 1.99
C ASN A 588 -27.75 21.11 1.98
N TYR A 589 -28.08 21.66 0.81
CA TYR A 589 -29.08 22.73 0.71
C TYR A 589 -30.43 22.28 1.28
N TRP A 590 -30.92 21.09 0.89
CA TRP A 590 -32.16 20.54 1.44
C TRP A 590 -32.07 20.29 2.94
N LEU A 591 -30.95 19.75 3.44
CA LEU A 591 -30.75 19.41 4.84
C LEU A 591 -30.70 20.65 5.73
N ILE A 592 -30.18 21.78 5.24
CA ILE A 592 -30.22 23.08 5.95
C ILE A 592 -31.67 23.49 6.25
N HIS A 593 -32.59 23.30 5.30
CA HIS A 593 -34.01 23.65 5.47
C HIS A 593 -34.80 22.60 6.25
N ASN A 594 -34.44 21.32 6.10
CA ASN A 594 -35.10 20.24 6.84
C ASN A 594 -34.68 20.19 8.31
N GLY A 595 -33.41 20.44 8.59
CA GLY A 595 -32.78 20.23 9.90
C GLY A 595 -32.53 18.76 10.21
N PHE A 596 -31.46 18.51 10.97
CA PHE A 596 -31.18 17.22 11.59
C PHE A 596 -30.42 17.46 12.89
N SER A 597 -30.82 16.79 13.97
CA SER A 597 -30.20 16.93 15.29
C SER A 597 -30.31 15.61 16.03
N ILE A 598 -29.46 15.42 17.02
CA ILE A 598 -29.50 14.32 17.97
C ILE A 598 -29.61 14.90 19.38
N GLY A 599 -30.38 14.26 20.25
CA GLY A 599 -30.48 14.63 21.67
C GLY A 599 -30.45 13.42 22.59
N ILE A 600 -30.48 13.66 23.90
CA ILE A 600 -30.52 12.58 24.88
C ILE A 600 -31.78 11.70 24.74
N GLY A 601 -32.91 12.29 24.30
CA GLY A 601 -34.16 11.56 24.06
C GLY A 601 -34.05 10.45 23.02
N ASP A 602 -33.11 10.55 22.08
CA ASP A 602 -32.85 9.49 21.08
C ASP A 602 -32.18 8.24 21.70
N THR A 603 -31.66 8.34 22.92
CA THR A 603 -31.03 7.22 23.64
C THR A 603 -31.96 6.57 24.68
N ILE A 604 -33.12 7.18 24.95
CA ILE A 604 -34.08 6.67 25.94
C ILE A 604 -34.93 5.58 25.29
N ALA A 605 -34.82 4.35 25.78
CA ALA A 605 -35.69 3.25 25.38
C ALA A 605 -37.02 3.28 26.15
N ASP A 606 -38.06 2.68 25.59
CA ASP A 606 -39.37 2.57 26.24
C ASP A 606 -39.27 1.78 27.56
N ASN A 607 -40.07 2.15 28.57
CA ASN A 607 -40.06 1.50 29.89
C ASN A 607 -40.25 -0.02 29.80
N LYS A 608 -41.13 -0.49 28.92
CA LYS A 608 -41.34 -1.93 28.67
C LYS A 608 -40.08 -2.62 28.15
N ALA A 609 -39.32 -1.93 27.29
CA ALA A 609 -38.06 -2.46 26.79
C ALA A 609 -37.00 -2.46 27.90
N MET A 610 -36.97 -1.45 28.77
CA MET A 610 -36.05 -1.41 29.92
C MET A 610 -36.32 -2.53 30.93
N GLU A 611 -37.59 -2.87 31.18
CA GLU A 611 -37.98 -4.03 31.99
C GLU A 611 -37.46 -5.33 31.35
N MET A 612 -37.74 -5.55 30.06
CA MET A 612 -37.22 -6.72 29.33
C MET A 612 -35.69 -6.80 29.35
N ILE A 613 -34.98 -5.66 29.23
CA ILE A 613 -33.52 -5.62 29.29
C ILE A 613 -33.02 -6.03 30.67
N ASN A 614 -33.63 -5.53 31.74
CA ASN A 614 -33.28 -5.91 33.11
C ASN A 614 -33.53 -7.42 33.34
N ASP A 615 -34.63 -7.96 32.82
CA ASP A 615 -34.95 -9.40 32.92
C ASP A 615 -33.91 -10.26 32.20
N ILE A 616 -33.48 -9.84 31.00
CA ILE A 616 -32.42 -10.52 30.23
C ILE A 616 -31.10 -10.52 31.03
N ILE A 617 -30.72 -9.40 31.64
CA ILE A 617 -29.50 -9.29 32.44
C ILE A 617 -29.58 -10.17 33.70
N LEU A 618 -30.73 -10.18 34.39
CA LEU A 618 -30.95 -11.03 35.57
C LEU A 618 -30.89 -12.52 35.21
N ALA A 619 -31.49 -12.91 34.09
CA ALA A 619 -31.41 -14.29 33.58
C ALA A 619 -29.95 -14.71 33.32
N ALA A 620 -29.15 -13.84 32.72
CA ALA A 620 -27.73 -14.08 32.46
C ALA A 620 -26.92 -14.22 33.76
N LYS A 621 -27.12 -13.33 34.75
CA LYS A 621 -26.46 -13.42 36.06
C LYS A 621 -26.79 -14.73 36.79
N ASN A 622 -28.04 -15.19 36.69
CA ASN A 622 -28.47 -16.47 37.24
C ASN A 622 -27.82 -17.66 36.52
N GLN A 623 -27.67 -17.59 35.20
CA GLN A 623 -26.96 -18.62 34.43
C GLN A 623 -25.48 -18.70 34.80
N VAL A 624 -24.80 -17.56 34.92
CA VAL A 624 -23.39 -17.52 35.38
C VAL A 624 -23.25 -18.06 36.80
N SER A 625 -24.20 -17.76 37.69
CA SER A 625 -24.20 -18.31 39.05
C SER A 625 -24.34 -19.84 39.06
N LYS A 626 -25.14 -20.41 38.14
CA LYS A 626 -25.22 -21.88 37.96
C LYS A 626 -23.90 -22.46 37.47
N LEU A 627 -23.27 -21.85 36.46
CA LEU A 627 -21.97 -22.28 35.94
C LEU A 627 -20.88 -22.24 37.03
N ILE A 628 -20.88 -21.20 37.87
CA ILE A 628 -19.97 -21.13 39.04
C ILE A 628 -20.23 -22.31 39.99
N GLY A 629 -21.49 -22.60 40.29
CA GLY A 629 -21.86 -23.72 41.16
C GLY A 629 -21.50 -25.10 40.58
N GLU A 630 -21.61 -25.28 39.26
CA GLU A 630 -21.20 -26.51 38.56
C GLU A 630 -19.67 -26.68 38.54
N ALA A 631 -18.94 -25.59 38.30
CA ALA A 631 -17.48 -25.59 38.35
C ALA A 631 -16.95 -25.88 39.76
N GLN A 632 -17.58 -25.34 40.80
CA GLN A 632 -17.21 -25.61 42.21
C GLN A 632 -17.49 -27.06 42.64
N LYS A 633 -18.50 -27.70 42.05
CA LYS A 633 -18.86 -29.11 42.29
C LYS A 633 -18.10 -30.09 41.40
N ASP A 634 -17.17 -29.59 40.58
CA ASP A 634 -16.38 -30.39 39.61
C ASP A 634 -17.24 -31.15 38.59
N HIS A 635 -18.41 -30.60 38.26
CA HIS A 635 -19.32 -31.17 37.25
C HIS A 635 -19.03 -30.63 35.84
N LEU A 636 -18.23 -29.57 35.72
CA LEU A 636 -17.88 -28.94 34.44
C LEU A 636 -16.76 -29.73 33.74
N LYS A 637 -17.07 -30.25 32.55
CA LYS A 637 -16.07 -30.98 31.74
C LYS A 637 -15.24 -30.00 30.90
N PRO A 638 -13.92 -30.20 30.80
CA PRO A 638 -13.07 -29.37 29.95
C PRO A 638 -13.39 -29.60 28.48
N GLN A 639 -13.47 -28.52 27.70
CA GLN A 639 -13.54 -28.62 26.24
C GLN A 639 -12.18 -29.07 25.67
N PRO A 640 -12.15 -29.74 24.51
CA PRO A 640 -10.90 -30.23 23.92
C PRO A 640 -9.86 -29.12 23.74
N GLY A 641 -8.68 -29.29 24.33
CA GLY A 641 -7.57 -28.34 24.25
C GLY A 641 -7.63 -27.17 25.24
N LEU A 642 -8.65 -27.10 26.10
CA LEU A 642 -8.78 -26.08 27.15
C LEU A 642 -8.67 -26.71 28.54
N THR A 643 -8.13 -25.95 29.49
CA THR A 643 -8.24 -26.31 30.91
C THR A 643 -9.68 -26.11 31.42
N ILE A 644 -10.02 -26.71 32.56
CA ILE A 644 -11.34 -26.53 33.19
C ILE A 644 -11.62 -25.04 33.46
N ARG A 645 -10.60 -24.29 33.91
CA ARG A 645 -10.71 -22.84 34.17
C ARG A 645 -10.92 -22.03 32.89
N GLU A 646 -10.20 -22.36 31.82
CA GLU A 646 -10.39 -21.68 30.53
C GLU A 646 -11.73 -22.01 29.91
N THR A 647 -12.20 -23.25 30.06
CA THR A 647 -13.54 -23.67 29.64
C THR A 647 -14.61 -22.86 30.39
N PHE A 648 -14.49 -22.76 31.71
CA PHE A 648 -15.37 -21.93 32.53
C PHE A 648 -15.38 -20.46 32.09
N GLU A 649 -14.20 -19.86 31.88
CA GLU A 649 -14.10 -18.46 31.45
C GLU A 649 -14.67 -18.25 30.03
N ALA A 650 -14.50 -19.22 29.12
CA ALA A 650 -15.06 -19.16 27.77
C ALA A 650 -16.59 -19.21 27.78
N GLU A 651 -17.20 -20.14 28.52
CA GLU A 651 -18.67 -20.27 28.63
C GLU A 651 -19.32 -19.06 29.29
N VAL A 652 -18.68 -18.50 30.33
CA VAL A 652 -19.15 -17.27 30.97
C VAL A 652 -19.05 -16.08 30.01
N ASN A 653 -17.94 -15.92 29.31
CA ASN A 653 -17.78 -14.84 28.33
C ASN A 653 -18.79 -14.93 27.19
N GLN A 654 -19.06 -16.14 26.69
CA GLN A 654 -20.08 -16.36 25.67
C GLN A 654 -21.46 -15.94 26.17
N THR A 655 -21.87 -16.43 27.35
CA THR A 655 -23.16 -16.09 27.96
C THR A 655 -23.34 -14.56 28.13
N LEU A 656 -22.31 -13.87 28.62
CA LEU A 656 -22.35 -12.42 28.82
C LEU A 656 -22.36 -11.65 27.49
N SER A 657 -21.67 -12.13 26.46
CA SER A 657 -21.65 -11.51 25.12
C SER A 657 -22.99 -11.67 24.40
N ASP A 658 -23.63 -12.84 24.52
CA ASP A 658 -24.95 -13.12 23.97
C ASP A 658 -26.03 -12.24 24.64
N THR A 659 -25.85 -11.98 25.94
CA THR A 659 -26.72 -11.10 26.72
C THR A 659 -26.68 -9.66 26.20
N VAL A 660 -25.49 -9.12 25.93
CA VAL A 660 -25.33 -7.76 25.36
C VAL A 660 -26.00 -7.67 24.00
N THR A 661 -25.81 -8.68 23.15
CA THR A 661 -26.41 -8.71 21.81
C THR A 661 -27.95 -8.76 21.88
N SER A 662 -28.48 -9.59 22.78
CA SER A 662 -29.93 -9.74 22.98
C SER A 662 -30.58 -8.48 23.57
N ALA A 663 -29.94 -7.89 24.59
CA ALA A 663 -30.38 -6.63 25.20
C ALA A 663 -30.35 -5.48 24.18
N GLY A 664 -29.29 -5.41 23.35
CA GLY A 664 -29.18 -4.45 22.26
C GLY A 664 -30.26 -4.61 21.20
N ALA A 665 -30.58 -5.85 20.80
CA ALA A 665 -31.65 -6.13 19.85
C ALA A 665 -33.04 -5.73 20.40
N ALA A 666 -33.29 -5.96 21.69
CA ALA A 666 -34.52 -5.51 22.36
C ALA A 666 -34.64 -3.98 22.35
N ALA A 667 -33.56 -3.26 22.71
CA ALA A 667 -33.51 -1.81 22.64
C ALA A 667 -33.75 -1.28 21.21
N GLN A 668 -33.12 -1.90 20.20
CA GLN A 668 -33.27 -1.48 18.80
C GLN A 668 -34.71 -1.62 18.28
N ARG A 669 -35.41 -2.70 18.65
CA ARG A 669 -36.80 -2.92 18.27
C ARG A 669 -37.74 -1.90 18.90
N SER A 670 -37.41 -1.40 20.10
CA SER A 670 -38.19 -0.34 20.75
C SER A 670 -38.07 1.01 20.03
N PHE A 671 -36.93 1.29 19.40
CA PHE A 671 -36.74 2.58 18.73
C PHE A 671 -37.59 2.73 17.47
N LYS A 672 -38.37 3.81 17.45
CA LYS A 672 -39.10 4.28 16.27
C LYS A 672 -38.13 4.58 15.12
N GLU A 673 -38.63 4.51 13.89
CA GLU A 673 -37.83 4.86 12.69
C GLU A 673 -37.45 6.34 12.63
N GLN A 674 -38.19 7.19 13.34
CA GLN A 674 -37.91 8.63 13.46
C GLN A 674 -36.73 8.95 14.38
N ASN A 675 -36.26 8.00 15.20
CA ASN A 675 -35.14 8.20 16.10
C ASN A 675 -33.88 8.59 15.31
N ASN A 676 -33.22 9.69 15.70
CA ASN A 676 -32.12 10.26 14.94
C ASN A 676 -30.86 9.37 14.96
N VAL A 677 -30.58 8.70 16.10
CA VAL A 677 -29.46 7.75 16.21
C VAL A 677 -29.68 6.58 15.25
N LYS A 678 -30.88 6.00 15.26
CA LYS A 678 -31.26 4.93 14.33
C LYS A 678 -31.17 5.41 12.88
N GLN A 679 -31.49 6.67 12.61
CA GLN A 679 -31.39 7.25 11.28
C GLN A 679 -29.96 7.29 10.76
N MET A 680 -29.00 7.70 11.59
CA MET A 680 -27.58 7.74 11.25
C MET A 680 -26.99 6.36 11.00
N VAL A 681 -27.29 5.39 11.88
CA VAL A 681 -26.78 4.02 11.78
C VAL A 681 -27.27 3.33 10.51
N VAL A 682 -28.56 3.45 10.18
CA VAL A 682 -29.11 2.81 8.98
C VAL A 682 -28.64 3.51 7.69
N ALA A 683 -28.46 4.83 7.70
CA ALA A 683 -27.81 5.55 6.59
C ALA A 683 -26.35 5.11 6.40
N GLY A 684 -25.68 4.74 7.49
CA GLY A 684 -24.27 4.40 7.54
C GLY A 684 -23.36 5.63 7.64
N SER A 685 -23.88 6.78 8.10
CA SER A 685 -23.10 8.01 8.23
C SER A 685 -22.11 7.95 9.39
N LYS A 686 -22.61 7.66 10.59
CA LYS A 686 -21.84 7.43 11.82
C LYS A 686 -22.61 6.51 12.78
N GLY A 687 -21.86 5.81 13.61
CA GLY A 687 -22.38 4.86 14.58
C GLY A 687 -22.67 3.49 14.00
N SER A 688 -22.85 2.52 14.89
CA SER A 688 -23.20 1.14 14.59
C SER A 688 -24.19 0.60 15.62
N TYR A 689 -24.70 -0.61 15.40
CA TYR A 689 -25.68 -1.22 16.31
C TYR A 689 -25.15 -1.41 17.73
N ILE A 690 -23.84 -1.66 17.90
CA ILE A 690 -23.24 -1.79 19.24
C ILE A 690 -23.27 -0.45 20.01
N ASN A 691 -23.10 0.68 19.33
CA ASN A 691 -23.16 1.99 19.99
C ASN A 691 -24.55 2.26 20.56
N ILE A 692 -25.61 1.88 19.83
CA ILE A 692 -26.98 1.98 20.30
C ILE A 692 -27.18 1.10 21.55
N SER A 693 -26.70 -0.15 21.50
CA SER A 693 -26.77 -1.08 22.62
C SER A 693 -26.09 -0.52 23.88
N GLN A 694 -24.88 0.02 23.75
CA GLN A 694 -24.10 0.53 24.88
C GLN A 694 -24.68 1.81 25.49
N MET A 695 -25.24 2.69 24.66
CA MET A 695 -25.86 3.94 25.14
C MET A 695 -27.18 3.68 25.89
N SER A 696 -27.98 2.74 25.41
CA SER A 696 -29.37 2.58 25.86
C SER A 696 -29.62 1.34 26.74
N ALA A 697 -28.95 0.21 26.47
CA ALA A 697 -29.19 -1.06 27.15
C ALA A 697 -28.15 -1.35 28.24
N CYS A 698 -26.97 -1.84 27.85
CA CYS A 698 -25.85 -2.12 28.75
C CYS A 698 -24.52 -2.02 27.99
N VAL A 699 -23.45 -1.59 28.69
CA VAL A 699 -22.11 -1.47 28.07
C VAL A 699 -21.48 -2.84 27.83
N GLY A 700 -21.68 -3.79 28.75
CA GLY A 700 -21.23 -5.18 28.61
C GLY A 700 -19.88 -5.49 29.27
N GLN A 701 -19.35 -6.68 28.98
CA GLN A 701 -18.13 -7.21 29.59
C GLN A 701 -16.87 -6.44 29.14
N GLN A 702 -16.07 -5.99 30.11
CA GLN A 702 -14.76 -5.39 29.86
C GLN A 702 -13.68 -6.47 29.90
N ASN A 703 -12.84 -6.49 28.87
CA ASN A 703 -11.74 -7.45 28.73
C ASN A 703 -10.40 -6.72 28.77
N VAL A 704 -9.38 -7.42 29.27
CA VAL A 704 -7.97 -7.04 29.23
C VAL A 704 -7.18 -8.25 28.77
N GLU A 705 -6.36 -8.11 27.72
CA GLU A 705 -5.58 -9.19 27.11
C GLU A 705 -6.44 -10.40 26.68
N GLY A 706 -7.66 -10.13 26.20
CA GLY A 706 -8.61 -11.16 25.76
C GLY A 706 -9.26 -11.97 26.89
N LYS A 707 -9.02 -11.61 28.16
CA LYS A 707 -9.63 -12.24 29.34
C LYS A 707 -10.49 -11.23 30.08
N ARG A 708 -11.40 -11.71 30.93
CA ARG A 708 -12.07 -10.86 31.93
C ARG A 708 -11.04 -10.28 32.89
N ILE A 709 -11.41 -9.21 33.61
CA ILE A 709 -10.49 -8.48 34.47
C ILE A 709 -9.72 -9.43 35.41
N PRO A 710 -8.38 -9.48 35.33
CA PRO A 710 -7.57 -10.39 36.12
C PRO A 710 -7.56 -9.98 37.59
N PHE A 711 -7.22 -10.92 38.48
CA PHE A 711 -7.03 -10.63 39.89
C PHE A 711 -5.71 -9.87 40.12
N GLY A 712 -5.78 -8.55 40.16
CA GLY A 712 -4.64 -7.69 40.46
C GLY A 712 -4.24 -7.70 41.94
N PHE A 713 -5.19 -7.91 42.84
CA PHE A 713 -4.94 -8.14 44.27
C PHE A 713 -4.95 -9.65 44.58
N LYS A 714 -4.50 -10.01 45.79
CA LYS A 714 -4.48 -11.41 46.26
C LYS A 714 -5.87 -12.06 46.15
N TYR A 715 -6.07 -12.86 45.10
CA TYR A 715 -7.30 -13.57 44.75
C TYR A 715 -8.55 -12.68 44.58
N ARG A 716 -8.40 -11.41 44.16
CA ARG A 716 -9.55 -10.51 43.88
C ARG A 716 -9.17 -9.38 42.91
N THR A 717 -10.17 -8.79 42.27
CA THR A 717 -9.98 -7.68 41.30
C THR A 717 -9.83 -6.32 41.99
N LEU A 718 -10.69 -6.01 42.96
CA LEU A 718 -10.66 -4.78 43.77
C LEU A 718 -10.75 -5.11 45.27
N PRO A 719 -10.30 -4.21 46.17
CA PRO A 719 -10.42 -4.41 47.62
C PRO A 719 -11.86 -4.48 48.12
N HIS A 720 -12.82 -4.02 47.31
CA HIS A 720 -14.26 -4.05 47.59
C HIS A 720 -14.90 -5.43 47.41
N PHE A 721 -14.25 -6.33 46.67
CA PHE A 721 -14.75 -7.68 46.44
C PHE A 721 -14.12 -8.69 47.41
N VAL A 722 -14.85 -9.78 47.63
CA VAL A 722 -14.37 -10.93 48.38
C VAL A 722 -13.32 -11.71 47.56
N LYS A 723 -12.58 -12.59 48.22
CA LYS A 723 -11.58 -13.42 47.54
C LYS A 723 -12.27 -14.51 46.73
N ASP A 724 -11.65 -14.88 45.61
CA ASP A 724 -12.10 -15.92 44.68
C ASP A 724 -13.50 -15.65 44.10
N ASP A 725 -13.87 -14.37 43.98
CA ASP A 725 -15.14 -13.94 43.39
C ASP A 725 -15.07 -13.92 41.86
N HIS A 726 -15.70 -14.92 41.23
CA HIS A 726 -15.80 -15.10 39.79
C HIS A 726 -17.12 -14.56 39.18
N SER A 727 -17.91 -13.83 39.96
CA SER A 727 -19.15 -13.20 39.50
C SER A 727 -18.91 -12.21 38.34
N PRO A 728 -19.95 -11.90 37.53
CA PRO A 728 -19.84 -10.90 36.48
C PRO A 728 -19.37 -9.53 36.99
N GLU A 729 -19.91 -9.07 38.11
CA GLU A 729 -19.62 -7.74 38.69
C GLU A 729 -18.16 -7.62 39.15
N SER A 730 -17.65 -8.62 39.87
CA SER A 730 -16.25 -8.67 40.30
C SER A 730 -15.28 -8.68 39.13
N ARG A 731 -15.66 -9.32 38.02
CA ARG A 731 -14.80 -9.57 36.85
C ARG A 731 -15.03 -8.59 35.69
N GLY A 732 -15.65 -7.44 35.94
CA GLY A 732 -15.72 -6.32 34.99
C GLY A 732 -16.88 -6.35 34.01
N PHE A 733 -17.98 -7.04 34.32
CA PHE A 733 -19.23 -6.89 33.60
C PHE A 733 -19.91 -5.58 33.98
N VAL A 734 -20.18 -4.74 32.99
CA VAL A 734 -20.88 -3.46 33.18
C VAL A 734 -22.34 -3.65 32.80
N GLU A 735 -23.22 -3.67 33.81
CA GLU A 735 -24.65 -3.86 33.61
C GLU A 735 -25.35 -2.58 33.15
N ASN A 736 -24.81 -1.42 33.55
CA ASN A 736 -25.40 -0.13 33.25
C ASN A 736 -25.07 0.32 31.82
N SER A 737 -25.95 1.17 31.29
CA SER A 737 -25.72 1.91 30.05
C SER A 737 -25.07 3.26 30.33
N TYR A 738 -24.50 3.90 29.30
CA TYR A 738 -23.99 5.26 29.45
C TYR A 738 -25.06 6.28 29.87
N LEU A 739 -26.33 6.03 29.52
CA LEU A 739 -27.45 6.87 29.94
C LEU A 739 -27.75 6.75 31.44
N ARG A 740 -27.71 5.53 32.00
CA ARG A 740 -27.91 5.31 33.46
C ARG A 740 -26.72 5.81 34.27
N GLY A 741 -25.53 5.75 33.69
CA GLY A 741 -24.27 6.05 34.38
C GLY A 741 -23.63 4.80 34.99
N LEU A 742 -22.31 4.84 35.14
CA LEU A 742 -21.50 3.70 35.58
C LEU A 742 -21.27 3.78 37.09
N ASN A 743 -21.33 2.63 37.77
CA ASN A 743 -20.88 2.52 39.15
C ASN A 743 -19.36 2.74 39.26
N PRO A 744 -18.80 3.15 40.41
CA PRO A 744 -17.36 3.39 40.54
C PRO A 744 -16.48 2.17 40.20
N GLN A 745 -16.95 0.96 40.52
CA GLN A 745 -16.28 -0.31 40.18
C GLN A 745 -16.29 -0.54 38.66
N GLU A 746 -17.47 -0.40 38.04
CA GLU A 746 -17.66 -0.51 36.58
C GLU A 746 -16.83 0.53 35.83
N PHE A 747 -16.82 1.78 36.31
CA PHE A 747 -16.03 2.86 35.73
C PHE A 747 -14.55 2.54 35.74
N PHE A 748 -14.03 2.00 36.84
CA PHE A 748 -12.61 1.62 36.93
C PHE A 748 -12.28 0.48 35.97
N PHE A 749 -13.12 -0.56 35.90
CA PHE A 749 -12.92 -1.67 34.94
C PHE A 749 -13.04 -1.21 33.49
N HIS A 750 -13.97 -0.32 33.18
CA HIS A 750 -14.10 0.29 31.86
C HIS A 750 -12.86 1.14 31.51
N ALA A 751 -12.32 1.89 32.46
CA ALA A 751 -11.08 2.64 32.27
C ALA A 751 -9.87 1.72 32.03
N MET A 752 -9.80 0.56 32.69
CA MET A 752 -8.75 -0.45 32.42
C MET A 752 -8.82 -0.98 30.98
N GLY A 753 -10.01 -1.38 30.52
CA GLY A 753 -10.21 -1.82 29.13
C GLY A 753 -9.94 -0.70 28.11
N GLY A 754 -10.39 0.51 28.39
CA GLY A 754 -10.11 1.69 27.55
C GLY A 754 -8.61 2.01 27.46
N ARG A 755 -7.86 1.82 28.56
CA ARG A 755 -6.40 2.05 28.58
C ARG A 755 -5.65 1.06 27.70
N GLU A 756 -6.07 -0.21 27.65
CA GLU A 756 -5.50 -1.19 26.73
C GLU A 756 -5.65 -0.74 25.28
N GLY A 757 -6.85 -0.30 24.88
CA GLY A 757 -7.09 0.20 23.52
C GLY A 757 -6.23 1.40 23.14
N LEU A 758 -5.98 2.33 24.07
CA LEU A 758 -5.08 3.47 23.87
C LEU A 758 -3.61 3.03 23.70
N ILE A 759 -3.16 2.05 24.49
CA ILE A 759 -1.80 1.51 24.39
C ILE A 759 -1.63 0.74 23.08
N ASP A 760 -2.59 -0.11 22.72
CA ASP A 760 -2.59 -0.88 21.47
C ASP A 760 -2.54 0.04 20.25
N THR A 761 -3.32 1.13 20.25
CA THR A 761 -3.28 2.15 19.19
C THR A 761 -1.88 2.77 19.06
N ALA A 762 -1.22 3.09 20.18
CA ALA A 762 0.11 3.68 20.17
C ALA A 762 1.19 2.69 19.68
N VAL A 763 1.11 1.41 20.09
CA VAL A 763 2.04 0.36 19.68
C VAL A 763 1.85 0.01 18.20
N LYS A 764 0.61 -0.23 17.77
CA LYS A 764 0.27 -0.51 16.37
C LYS A 764 0.81 0.57 15.45
N THR A 765 0.58 1.85 15.79
CA THR A 765 1.09 2.98 14.98
C THR A 765 2.61 2.91 14.73
N ALA A 766 3.40 2.48 15.71
CA ALA A 766 4.85 2.37 15.58
C ALA A 766 5.28 1.14 14.77
N GLU A 767 4.67 -0.01 15.03
CA GLU A 767 5.00 -1.28 14.37
C GLU A 767 4.55 -1.31 12.90
N THR A 768 3.32 -0.92 12.63
CA THR A 768 2.73 -0.94 11.30
C THR A 768 3.44 0.05 10.37
N GLY A 769 3.81 1.23 10.88
CA GLY A 769 4.65 2.18 10.14
C GLY A 769 6.06 1.64 9.82
N TYR A 770 6.64 0.80 10.69
CA TYR A 770 7.91 0.14 10.41
C TYR A 770 7.77 -0.99 9.39
N ILE A 771 6.71 -1.81 9.48
CA ILE A 771 6.38 -2.85 8.51
C ILE A 771 6.16 -2.24 7.13
N GLN A 772 5.36 -1.18 7.05
CA GLN A 772 5.08 -0.47 5.80
C GLN A 772 6.37 -0.03 5.11
N ARG A 773 7.28 0.59 5.87
CA ARG A 773 8.58 1.00 5.34
C ARG A 773 9.42 -0.18 4.83
N ARG A 774 9.39 -1.32 5.53
CA ARG A 774 10.12 -2.53 5.11
C ARG A 774 9.57 -3.09 3.80
N LEU A 775 8.25 -3.14 3.66
CA LEU A 775 7.58 -3.59 2.43
C LEU A 775 7.95 -2.68 1.26
N VAL A 776 7.82 -1.36 1.43
CA VAL A 776 8.17 -0.39 0.38
C VAL A 776 9.64 -0.55 0.01
N LYS A 777 10.56 -0.67 0.98
CA LYS A 777 11.99 -0.85 0.68
C LYS A 777 12.36 -2.18 0.04
N ALA A 778 11.55 -3.22 0.21
CA ALA A 778 11.77 -4.49 -0.44
C ALA A 778 11.26 -4.51 -1.89
N LEU A 779 10.27 -3.68 -2.21
CA LEU A 779 9.54 -3.71 -3.48
C LEU A 779 9.67 -2.41 -4.31
N GLU A 780 10.49 -1.43 -3.88
CA GLU A 780 10.56 -0.11 -4.54
C GLU A 780 11.09 -0.14 -5.97
N ASP A 781 11.84 -1.17 -6.34
CA ASP A 781 12.45 -1.31 -7.67
C ASP A 781 11.64 -2.18 -8.63
N VAL A 782 10.51 -2.71 -8.19
CA VAL A 782 9.67 -3.61 -8.97
C VAL A 782 8.67 -2.81 -9.81
N MET A 783 8.76 -2.96 -11.13
CA MET A 783 7.94 -2.25 -12.09
C MET A 783 7.55 -3.12 -13.29
N VAL A 784 6.45 -2.76 -13.95
CA VAL A 784 6.03 -3.37 -15.21
C VAL A 784 6.87 -2.82 -16.35
N LYS A 785 7.39 -3.70 -17.21
CA LYS A 785 8.16 -3.35 -18.40
C LYS A 785 7.27 -3.40 -19.65
N TYR A 786 7.77 -2.84 -20.75
CA TYR A 786 7.02 -2.76 -22.03
C TYR A 786 6.68 -4.12 -22.65
N ASP A 787 7.34 -5.19 -22.22
CA ASP A 787 7.04 -6.57 -22.61
C ASP A 787 5.92 -7.21 -21.76
N GLY A 788 5.29 -6.47 -20.84
CA GLY A 788 4.27 -6.96 -19.92
C GLY A 788 4.82 -7.70 -18.70
N THR A 789 6.14 -7.92 -18.63
CA THR A 789 6.79 -8.60 -17.51
C THR A 789 7.01 -7.66 -16.33
N VAL A 790 7.02 -8.22 -15.12
CA VAL A 790 7.35 -7.48 -13.90
C VAL A 790 8.78 -7.79 -13.51
N ARG A 791 9.63 -6.75 -13.49
CA ARG A 791 11.07 -6.91 -13.22
C ARG A 791 11.56 -5.98 -12.11
N ASN A 792 12.61 -6.43 -11.43
CA ASN A 792 13.36 -5.62 -10.48
C ASN A 792 14.43 -4.74 -11.18
N ALA A 793 15.18 -3.94 -10.44
CA ALA A 793 16.23 -3.08 -11.02
C ALA A 793 17.38 -3.85 -11.69
N GLN A 794 17.62 -5.11 -11.29
CA GLN A 794 18.64 -5.97 -11.91
C GLN A 794 18.16 -6.62 -13.22
N GLY A 795 16.89 -6.46 -13.58
CA GLY A 795 16.27 -7.11 -14.74
C GLY A 795 15.83 -8.55 -14.49
N ASN A 796 15.86 -9.03 -13.24
CA ASN A 796 15.29 -10.33 -12.88
C ASN A 796 13.77 -10.24 -12.97
N ILE A 797 13.18 -11.24 -13.62
CA ILE A 797 11.73 -11.37 -13.77
C ILE A 797 11.16 -11.92 -12.46
N ILE A 798 10.13 -11.25 -11.93
CA ILE A 798 9.36 -11.69 -10.75
C ILE A 798 8.07 -12.35 -11.22
N GLN A 799 7.38 -11.71 -12.17
CA GLN A 799 6.19 -12.26 -12.83
C GLN A 799 6.35 -12.12 -14.34
N PHE A 800 5.94 -13.14 -15.09
CA PHE A 800 5.94 -13.10 -16.56
C PHE A 800 4.86 -12.17 -17.10
N VAL A 801 3.72 -12.11 -16.42
CA VAL A 801 2.62 -11.19 -16.70
C VAL A 801 2.21 -10.58 -15.36
N TYR A 802 1.99 -9.27 -15.33
CA TYR A 802 1.51 -8.59 -14.12
C TYR A 802 0.20 -9.23 -13.63
N GLY A 803 0.12 -9.56 -12.34
CA GLY A 803 -1.12 -10.10 -11.76
C GLY A 803 -1.57 -11.44 -12.34
N GLU A 804 -0.72 -12.12 -13.13
CA GLU A 804 -1.04 -13.33 -13.90
C GLU A 804 -2.13 -13.15 -14.99
N ASP A 805 -2.73 -11.95 -15.11
CA ASP A 805 -3.79 -11.60 -16.08
C ASP A 805 -3.44 -10.41 -16.99
N GLY A 806 -2.47 -9.57 -16.60
CA GLY A 806 -2.03 -8.38 -17.32
C GLY A 806 -2.94 -7.17 -17.15
N MET A 807 -3.86 -7.20 -16.18
CA MET A 807 -4.90 -6.18 -15.98
C MET A 807 -4.55 -5.22 -14.85
N ASP A 808 -4.92 -3.95 -15.00
CA ASP A 808 -4.87 -2.96 -13.92
C ASP A 808 -6.02 -3.23 -12.94
N ALA A 809 -5.68 -3.37 -11.65
CA ALA A 809 -6.62 -3.58 -10.56
C ALA A 809 -7.67 -2.46 -10.43
N ILE A 810 -7.41 -1.26 -10.96
CA ILE A 810 -8.39 -0.16 -10.98
C ILE A 810 -9.60 -0.51 -11.87
N GLN A 811 -9.40 -1.25 -12.96
CA GLN A 811 -10.41 -1.50 -14.00
C GLN A 811 -11.19 -2.82 -13.81
N VAL A 812 -11.03 -3.46 -12.65
CA VAL A 812 -11.58 -4.79 -12.36
C VAL A 812 -12.82 -4.67 -11.47
N GLU A 813 -13.87 -5.44 -11.75
CA GLU A 813 -15.11 -5.47 -10.96
C GLU A 813 -15.46 -6.90 -10.53
N LYS A 814 -16.13 -7.06 -9.38
CA LYS A 814 -16.59 -8.37 -8.92
C LYS A 814 -17.76 -8.87 -9.77
N GLN A 815 -17.56 -9.97 -10.47
CA GLN A 815 -18.53 -10.60 -11.37
C GLN A 815 -18.83 -12.04 -10.95
N THR A 816 -20.01 -12.54 -11.35
CA THR A 816 -20.49 -13.88 -10.96
C THR A 816 -20.34 -14.87 -12.10
N LEU A 817 -19.60 -15.95 -11.88
CA LEU A 817 -19.47 -17.08 -12.79
C LEU A 817 -20.69 -18.00 -12.66
N ASP A 818 -21.72 -17.71 -13.45
CA ASP A 818 -23.03 -18.36 -13.37
C ASP A 818 -22.92 -19.90 -13.54
N SER A 819 -22.02 -20.39 -14.40
CA SER A 819 -21.86 -21.83 -14.74
C SER A 819 -21.35 -22.72 -13.59
N LEU A 820 -20.68 -22.16 -12.59
CA LEU A 820 -19.97 -22.92 -11.54
C LEU A 820 -20.93 -23.65 -10.58
N ARG A 821 -21.89 -22.90 -10.02
CA ARG A 821 -22.80 -23.35 -8.94
C ARG A 821 -24.05 -24.09 -9.44
N MET A 822 -24.34 -24.05 -10.73
CA MET A 822 -25.54 -24.68 -11.28
C MET A 822 -25.49 -26.21 -11.14
N ASN A 823 -26.65 -26.82 -10.90
CA ASN A 823 -26.84 -28.27 -11.05
C ASN A 823 -26.75 -28.66 -12.52
N ASP A 824 -26.38 -29.90 -12.83
CA ASP A 824 -26.21 -30.37 -14.22
C ASP A 824 -27.48 -30.20 -15.05
N SER A 825 -28.65 -30.52 -14.48
CA SER A 825 -29.94 -30.31 -15.15
C SER A 825 -30.24 -28.82 -15.43
N ARG A 826 -29.92 -27.92 -14.49
CA ARG A 826 -30.10 -26.46 -14.69
C ARG A 826 -29.08 -25.88 -15.67
N PHE A 827 -27.90 -26.49 -15.76
CA PHE A 827 -26.86 -26.11 -16.71
C PHE A 827 -27.29 -26.50 -18.12
N GLU A 828 -27.74 -27.74 -18.33
CA GLU A 828 -28.27 -28.19 -19.61
C GLU A 828 -29.46 -27.34 -20.07
N SER A 829 -30.42 -27.07 -19.17
CA SER A 829 -31.58 -26.24 -19.53
C SER A 829 -31.24 -24.79 -19.90
N LYS A 830 -30.09 -24.27 -19.45
CA LYS A 830 -29.70 -22.87 -19.68
C LYS A 830 -28.78 -22.69 -20.89
N TYR A 831 -28.02 -23.72 -21.26
CA TYR A 831 -26.99 -23.61 -22.29
C TYR A 831 -27.19 -24.53 -23.48
N ARG A 832 -27.86 -25.67 -23.33
CA ARG A 832 -28.04 -26.63 -24.43
C ARG A 832 -29.13 -26.14 -25.37
N ILE A 833 -28.83 -26.16 -26.68
CA ILE A 833 -29.80 -25.94 -27.75
C ILE A 833 -29.79 -27.17 -28.65
N ASP A 834 -30.98 -27.70 -28.92
CA ASP A 834 -31.22 -28.71 -29.93
C ASP A 834 -32.25 -28.17 -30.92
N VAL A 835 -31.79 -27.84 -32.12
CA VAL A 835 -32.62 -27.23 -33.17
C VAL A 835 -33.54 -28.26 -33.84
N MET A 836 -33.22 -29.55 -33.69
CA MET A 836 -34.02 -30.66 -34.22
C MET A 836 -35.20 -31.01 -33.28
N ASP A 837 -35.14 -30.57 -32.02
CA ASP A 837 -36.15 -30.80 -30.99
C ASP A 837 -37.10 -29.58 -30.85
N ILE A 838 -38.06 -29.46 -31.77
CA ILE A 838 -38.94 -28.27 -31.91
C ILE A 838 -39.87 -28.05 -30.71
N GLU A 839 -40.30 -29.12 -30.03
CA GLU A 839 -41.27 -29.05 -28.91
C GLU A 839 -40.66 -29.46 -27.55
N GLY A 840 -39.40 -29.89 -27.51
CA GLY A 840 -38.76 -30.36 -26.30
C GLY A 840 -38.06 -29.26 -25.49
N LYS A 841 -37.58 -29.63 -24.30
CA LYS A 841 -36.93 -28.70 -23.34
C LYS A 841 -35.59 -28.14 -23.87
N ALA A 842 -35.02 -28.77 -24.89
CA ALA A 842 -33.77 -28.37 -25.51
C ALA A 842 -33.96 -27.43 -26.73
N GLY A 843 -35.18 -27.33 -27.28
CA GLY A 843 -35.52 -26.39 -28.34
C GLY A 843 -35.62 -24.94 -27.85
N LEU A 844 -35.51 -23.99 -28.79
CA LEU A 844 -35.79 -22.59 -28.53
C LEU A 844 -37.32 -22.38 -28.41
N PRO A 845 -37.81 -21.61 -27.41
CA PRO A 845 -39.24 -21.34 -27.29
C PRO A 845 -39.82 -20.67 -28.54
N PRO A 846 -41.07 -20.98 -28.91
CA PRO A 846 -41.71 -20.37 -30.08
C PRO A 846 -41.86 -18.86 -29.89
N GLY A 847 -41.44 -18.07 -30.88
CA GLY A 847 -41.47 -16.60 -30.85
C GLY A 847 -40.19 -15.91 -30.37
N CYS A 848 -39.14 -16.66 -30.02
CA CYS A 848 -37.83 -16.09 -29.66
C CYS A 848 -37.02 -15.59 -30.87
N VAL A 849 -37.23 -16.14 -32.07
CA VAL A 849 -36.48 -15.80 -33.28
C VAL A 849 -37.44 -15.60 -34.44
N GLU A 850 -37.06 -14.74 -35.40
CA GLU A 850 -37.84 -14.50 -36.61
C GLU A 850 -38.07 -15.79 -37.41
N PHE A 851 -39.28 -15.92 -37.97
CA PHE A 851 -39.74 -17.15 -38.64
C PHE A 851 -38.84 -17.58 -39.82
N GLY A 852 -38.30 -16.62 -40.59
CA GLY A 852 -37.39 -16.93 -41.69
C GLY A 852 -36.08 -17.55 -41.21
N ILE A 853 -35.54 -17.04 -40.11
CA ILE A 853 -34.30 -17.53 -39.50
C ILE A 853 -34.55 -18.89 -38.84
N GLN A 854 -35.71 -19.09 -38.22
CA GLN A 854 -36.06 -20.38 -37.61
C GLN A 854 -36.10 -21.54 -38.63
N GLN A 855 -36.44 -21.28 -39.89
CA GLN A 855 -36.38 -22.29 -40.96
C GLN A 855 -34.94 -22.57 -41.40
N GLU A 856 -34.11 -21.54 -41.54
CA GLU A 856 -32.69 -21.67 -41.92
C GLU A 856 -31.86 -22.38 -40.83
N MET A 857 -32.25 -22.22 -39.57
CA MET A 857 -31.59 -22.87 -38.44
C MET A 857 -31.70 -24.39 -38.43
N GLN A 858 -32.73 -24.98 -39.05
CA GLN A 858 -32.99 -26.43 -39.07
C GLN A 858 -32.03 -27.19 -40.02
N SER A 859 -30.74 -26.89 -39.91
CA SER A 859 -29.66 -27.53 -40.66
C SER A 859 -28.76 -28.31 -39.73
N ILE A 860 -28.20 -29.40 -40.26
CA ILE A 860 -27.27 -30.28 -39.53
C ILE A 860 -26.00 -29.51 -39.15
N ASP A 861 -25.58 -28.55 -39.96
CA ASP A 861 -24.34 -27.81 -39.76
C ASP A 861 -24.46 -26.80 -38.60
N VAL A 862 -25.60 -26.14 -38.44
CA VAL A 862 -25.88 -25.27 -37.29
C VAL A 862 -25.92 -26.09 -35.99
N GLN A 863 -26.53 -27.29 -36.00
CA GLN A 863 -26.54 -28.16 -34.82
C GLN A 863 -25.13 -28.57 -34.39
N LYS A 864 -24.24 -28.92 -35.34
CA LYS A 864 -22.84 -29.24 -35.02
C LYS A 864 -22.13 -28.08 -34.31
N LEU A 865 -22.33 -26.84 -34.77
CA LEU A 865 -21.72 -25.65 -34.17
C LEU A 865 -22.23 -25.40 -32.73
N LEU A 866 -23.51 -25.64 -32.48
CA LEU A 866 -24.12 -25.52 -31.15
C LEU A 866 -23.66 -26.64 -30.21
N ASP A 867 -23.48 -27.86 -30.72
CA ASP A 867 -22.91 -28.98 -29.96
C ASP A 867 -21.44 -28.70 -29.59
N GLU A 868 -20.67 -28.12 -30.51
CA GLU A 868 -19.30 -27.64 -30.24
C GLU A 868 -19.29 -26.57 -29.13
N GLU A 869 -20.15 -25.56 -29.22
CA GLU A 869 -20.31 -24.52 -28.18
C GLU A 869 -20.62 -25.16 -26.81
N PHE A 870 -21.60 -26.06 -26.76
CA PHE A 870 -22.01 -26.71 -25.52
C PHE A 870 -20.90 -27.60 -24.94
N SER A 871 -20.15 -28.32 -25.80
CA SER A 871 -18.99 -29.10 -25.38
C SER A 871 -17.90 -28.22 -24.75
N GLN A 872 -17.62 -27.06 -25.34
CA GLN A 872 -16.67 -26.10 -24.81
C GLN A 872 -17.11 -25.54 -23.45
N LEU A 873 -18.40 -25.23 -23.28
CA LEU A 873 -18.96 -24.77 -21.99
C LEU A 873 -18.88 -25.85 -20.90
N LYS A 874 -19.02 -27.13 -21.27
CA LYS A 874 -18.86 -28.26 -20.34
C LYS A 874 -17.41 -28.40 -19.89
N ASP A 875 -16.45 -28.25 -20.80
CA ASP A 875 -15.02 -28.25 -20.51
C ASP A 875 -14.62 -27.06 -19.63
N ASP A 876 -15.15 -25.87 -19.92
CA ASP A 876 -14.97 -24.66 -19.13
C ASP A 876 -15.49 -24.85 -17.71
N ARG A 877 -16.67 -25.45 -17.55
CA ARG A 877 -17.25 -25.75 -16.24
C ARG A 877 -16.40 -26.77 -15.46
N ALA A 878 -15.88 -27.80 -16.13
CA ALA A 878 -14.96 -28.75 -15.52
C ALA A 878 -13.64 -28.07 -15.11
N CYS A 879 -13.13 -27.14 -15.92
CA CYS A 879 -11.96 -26.33 -15.60
C CYS A 879 -12.21 -25.45 -14.38
N LEU A 880 -13.30 -24.69 -14.34
CA LEU A 880 -13.67 -23.83 -13.20
C LEU A 880 -13.80 -24.62 -11.90
N ARG A 881 -14.37 -25.82 -11.92
CA ARG A 881 -14.48 -26.68 -10.73
C ARG A 881 -13.15 -27.26 -10.26
N LYS A 882 -12.16 -27.39 -11.15
CA LYS A 882 -10.78 -27.74 -10.79
C LYS A 882 -10.05 -26.56 -10.16
N ILE A 883 -10.28 -25.35 -10.67
CA ILE A 883 -9.66 -24.11 -10.16
C ILE A 883 -10.28 -23.72 -8.80
N PHE A 884 -11.62 -23.66 -8.72
CA PHE A 884 -12.36 -23.18 -7.55
C PHE A 884 -12.99 -24.31 -6.74
N LEU A 885 -12.18 -24.94 -5.89
CA LEU A 885 -12.60 -26.06 -5.04
C LEU A 885 -13.68 -25.69 -4.01
N THR A 886 -13.73 -24.43 -3.55
CA THR A 886 -14.72 -23.95 -2.56
C THR A 886 -16.10 -23.69 -3.16
N GLY A 887 -16.21 -23.62 -4.49
CA GLY A 887 -17.46 -23.26 -5.17
C GLY A 887 -17.81 -21.77 -5.11
N ASP A 888 -16.85 -20.89 -4.80
CA ASP A 888 -17.05 -19.45 -4.86
C ASP A 888 -17.17 -18.95 -6.31
N ALA A 889 -18.32 -18.37 -6.64
CA ALA A 889 -18.61 -17.92 -8.01
C ALA A 889 -18.29 -16.44 -8.25
N ASN A 890 -18.01 -15.65 -7.21
CA ASN A 890 -17.89 -14.21 -7.33
C ASN A 890 -16.43 -13.77 -7.35
N TRP A 891 -15.88 -13.50 -8.54
CA TRP A 891 -14.48 -13.17 -8.75
C TRP A 891 -14.30 -11.80 -9.42
N PRO A 892 -13.23 -11.06 -9.08
CA PRO A 892 -12.90 -9.80 -9.72
C PRO A 892 -12.41 -10.07 -11.16
N LEU A 893 -13.11 -9.54 -12.15
CA LEU A 893 -12.80 -9.66 -13.58
C LEU A 893 -12.97 -8.31 -14.29
N PRO A 894 -12.18 -8.04 -15.34
CA PRO A 894 -12.35 -6.82 -16.13
C PRO A 894 -13.70 -6.83 -16.84
N MET A 895 -14.23 -5.65 -17.13
CA MET A 895 -15.46 -5.43 -17.91
C MET A 895 -16.72 -6.09 -17.35
N ASN A 896 -17.63 -5.31 -16.78
CA ASN A 896 -18.89 -5.84 -16.28
C ASN A 896 -19.86 -6.21 -17.43
N LEU A 897 -19.89 -7.49 -17.81
CA LEU A 897 -20.68 -7.95 -18.96
C LEU A 897 -22.18 -7.79 -18.76
N LYS A 898 -22.68 -8.06 -17.54
CA LYS A 898 -24.11 -7.90 -17.21
C LYS A 898 -24.56 -6.45 -17.42
N ARG A 899 -23.70 -5.49 -17.06
CA ARG A 899 -23.98 -4.07 -17.24
C ARG A 899 -23.90 -3.63 -18.70
N ILE A 900 -22.90 -4.10 -19.46
CA ILE A 900 -22.77 -3.82 -20.90
C ILE A 900 -24.02 -4.30 -21.66
N ILE A 901 -24.50 -5.51 -21.35
CA ILE A 901 -25.72 -6.06 -21.95
C ILE A 901 -26.95 -5.21 -21.61
N TRP A 902 -27.10 -4.82 -20.33
CA TRP A 902 -28.24 -3.99 -19.91
C TRP A 902 -28.20 -2.60 -20.54
N ASN A 903 -27.02 -1.99 -20.66
CA ASN A 903 -26.84 -0.72 -21.37
C ASN A 903 -27.23 -0.84 -22.85
N ALA A 904 -26.85 -1.93 -23.51
CA ALA A 904 -27.24 -2.18 -24.89
C ALA A 904 -28.78 -2.34 -25.02
N GLN A 905 -29.41 -3.07 -24.11
CA GLN A 905 -30.88 -3.21 -24.07
C GLN A 905 -31.58 -1.84 -24.01
N ASN A 906 -31.07 -0.93 -23.18
CA ASN A 906 -31.65 0.41 -23.03
C ASN A 906 -31.34 1.31 -24.23
N LEU A 907 -30.12 1.26 -24.76
CA LEU A 907 -29.70 2.06 -25.91
C LEU A 907 -30.52 1.73 -27.17
N PHE A 908 -30.73 0.45 -27.45
CA PHE A 908 -31.47 -0.02 -28.62
C PHE A 908 -32.98 -0.20 -28.35
N LYS A 909 -33.43 0.02 -27.11
CA LYS A 909 -34.83 -0.13 -26.67
C LYS A 909 -35.39 -1.50 -27.05
N ILE A 910 -34.68 -2.54 -26.61
CA ILE A 910 -34.99 -3.93 -26.93
C ILE A 910 -36.31 -4.33 -26.27
N ASP A 911 -37.24 -4.82 -27.08
CA ASP A 911 -38.53 -5.33 -26.63
C ASP A 911 -38.47 -6.86 -26.51
N LYS A 912 -38.60 -7.37 -25.29
CA LYS A 912 -38.55 -8.82 -25.02
C LYS A 912 -39.73 -9.58 -25.64
N GLN A 913 -40.79 -8.89 -26.06
CA GLN A 913 -41.92 -9.52 -26.75
C GLN A 913 -41.65 -9.75 -28.23
N ARG A 914 -40.64 -9.11 -28.81
CA ARG A 914 -40.29 -9.27 -30.22
C ARG A 914 -39.27 -10.41 -30.40
N PRO A 915 -39.41 -11.20 -31.47
CA PRO A 915 -38.40 -12.18 -31.83
C PRO A 915 -37.08 -11.48 -32.20
N SER A 916 -35.96 -12.10 -31.81
CA SER A 916 -34.62 -11.66 -32.22
C SER A 916 -34.37 -11.97 -33.69
N ASN A 917 -33.61 -11.10 -34.35
CA ASN A 917 -33.12 -11.29 -35.72
C ASN A 917 -31.74 -11.96 -35.79
N LEU A 918 -31.24 -12.53 -34.69
CA LEU A 918 -29.92 -13.16 -34.62
C LEU A 918 -29.97 -14.62 -35.10
N HIS A 919 -29.10 -14.94 -36.06
CA HIS A 919 -28.83 -16.31 -36.44
C HIS A 919 -27.78 -16.94 -35.47
N PRO A 920 -27.92 -18.21 -35.01
CA PRO A 920 -27.05 -18.81 -34.00
C PRO A 920 -25.61 -18.94 -34.48
N ASP A 921 -25.41 -19.29 -35.76
CA ASP A 921 -24.09 -19.34 -36.40
C ASP A 921 -23.35 -17.99 -36.30
N TYR A 922 -24.07 -16.88 -36.48
CA TYR A 922 -23.49 -15.55 -36.36
C TYR A 922 -23.00 -15.28 -34.94
N VAL A 923 -23.80 -15.64 -33.92
CA VAL A 923 -23.44 -15.47 -32.51
C VAL A 923 -22.18 -16.27 -32.17
N VAL A 924 -22.14 -17.56 -32.51
CA VAL A 924 -21.00 -18.43 -32.21
C VAL A 924 -19.72 -17.94 -32.88
N ASN A 925 -19.77 -17.61 -34.17
CA ASN A 925 -18.60 -17.15 -34.92
C ASN A 925 -18.08 -15.79 -34.42
N GLN A 926 -18.97 -14.88 -34.05
CA GLN A 926 -18.57 -13.59 -33.48
C GLN A 926 -17.98 -13.72 -32.07
N VAL A 927 -18.52 -14.60 -31.23
CA VAL A 927 -17.93 -14.87 -29.89
C VAL A 927 -16.56 -15.53 -30.02
N ARG A 928 -16.38 -16.47 -30.96
CA ARG A 928 -15.07 -17.05 -31.28
C ARG A 928 -14.10 -15.97 -31.76
N GLY A 929 -14.50 -15.15 -32.72
CA GLY A 929 -13.68 -14.04 -33.22
C GLY A 929 -13.38 -12.96 -32.19
N LEU A 930 -14.26 -12.74 -31.21
CA LEU A 930 -14.02 -11.87 -30.06
C LEU A 930 -12.92 -12.46 -29.16
N CYS A 931 -13.01 -13.74 -28.80
CA CYS A 931 -11.99 -14.40 -27.98
C CYS A 931 -10.59 -14.33 -28.60
N ASP A 932 -10.48 -14.41 -29.92
CA ASP A 932 -9.21 -14.29 -30.65
C ASP A 932 -8.66 -12.85 -30.66
N LYS A 933 -9.52 -11.83 -30.65
CA LYS A 933 -9.12 -10.41 -30.59
C LYS A 933 -8.60 -9.99 -29.22
N LEU A 934 -8.97 -10.70 -28.15
CA LEU A 934 -8.59 -10.37 -26.78
C LEU A 934 -7.15 -10.83 -26.51
N THR A 935 -6.17 -10.07 -27.00
CA THR A 935 -4.73 -10.36 -26.83
C THR A 935 -4.09 -9.51 -25.73
N VAL A 936 -3.49 -10.14 -24.72
CA VAL A 936 -2.70 -9.50 -23.65
C VAL A 936 -1.21 -9.53 -24.03
N ILE A 937 -0.71 -10.74 -24.31
CA ILE A 937 0.66 -11.04 -24.71
C ILE A 937 0.71 -11.07 -26.23
N ARG A 938 1.63 -10.28 -26.80
CA ARG A 938 1.84 -10.21 -28.25
C ARG A 938 2.98 -11.14 -28.63
N GLY A 939 2.70 -12.15 -29.46
CA GLY A 939 3.72 -13.05 -30.00
C GLY A 939 3.10 -14.27 -30.70
N ASP A 940 3.72 -14.70 -31.80
CA ASP A 940 3.28 -15.85 -32.60
C ASP A 940 4.01 -17.16 -32.22
N ASP A 941 4.95 -17.08 -31.28
CA ASP A 941 5.67 -18.23 -30.78
C ASP A 941 4.79 -19.10 -29.87
N LYS A 942 5.10 -20.40 -29.84
CA LYS A 942 4.31 -21.40 -29.09
C LYS A 942 4.16 -21.04 -27.62
N ILE A 943 5.18 -20.45 -27.00
CA ILE A 943 5.18 -20.07 -25.59
C ILE A 943 4.25 -18.86 -25.37
N SER A 944 4.37 -17.81 -26.18
CA SER A 944 3.48 -16.66 -26.10
C SER A 944 2.01 -17.03 -26.32
N LEU A 945 1.71 -17.92 -27.28
CA LEU A 945 0.35 -18.39 -27.51
C LEU A 945 -0.22 -19.17 -26.31
N GLU A 946 0.60 -20.00 -25.65
CA GLU A 946 0.20 -20.71 -24.44
C GLU A 946 0.00 -19.74 -23.27
N ALA A 947 0.94 -18.83 -23.06
CA ALA A 947 0.86 -17.81 -22.02
C ALA A 947 -0.35 -16.90 -22.22
N GLN A 948 -0.67 -16.55 -23.46
CA GLN A 948 -1.84 -15.75 -23.82
C GLN A 948 -3.14 -16.47 -23.46
N LYS A 949 -3.25 -17.75 -23.86
CA LYS A 949 -4.42 -18.58 -23.52
C LYS A 949 -4.62 -18.66 -22.02
N ASN A 950 -3.55 -18.82 -21.25
CA ASN A 950 -3.61 -18.90 -19.79
C ASN A 950 -4.02 -17.57 -19.16
N ALA A 951 -3.45 -16.44 -19.62
CA ALA A 951 -3.74 -15.11 -19.08
C ALA A 951 -5.22 -14.70 -19.27
N THR A 952 -5.84 -15.08 -20.39
CA THR A 952 -7.24 -14.72 -20.69
C THR A 952 -8.25 -15.80 -20.39
N LEU A 953 -7.82 -16.98 -19.90
CA LEU A 953 -8.68 -18.16 -19.72
C LEU A 953 -9.96 -17.85 -18.97
N LEU A 954 -9.84 -17.17 -17.82
CA LEU A 954 -11.00 -16.92 -16.94
C LEU A 954 -11.97 -15.91 -17.54
N THR A 955 -11.44 -14.85 -18.17
CA THR A 955 -12.24 -13.85 -18.88
C THR A 955 -12.95 -14.47 -20.09
N GLN A 956 -12.29 -15.35 -20.84
CA GLN A 956 -12.91 -16.07 -21.96
C GLN A 956 -14.03 -17.01 -21.48
N ILE A 957 -13.84 -17.73 -20.39
CA ILE A 957 -14.89 -18.57 -19.79
C ILE A 957 -16.11 -17.70 -19.40
N LEU A 958 -15.87 -16.53 -18.79
CA LEU A 958 -16.95 -15.61 -18.45
C LEU A 958 -17.70 -15.13 -19.72
N ILE A 959 -16.97 -14.70 -20.76
CA ILE A 959 -17.57 -14.24 -22.02
C ILE A 959 -18.39 -15.35 -22.67
N ARG A 960 -17.85 -16.57 -22.80
CA ARG A 960 -18.57 -17.71 -23.37
C ARG A 960 -19.81 -18.08 -22.56
N SER A 961 -19.71 -18.09 -21.23
CA SER A 961 -20.85 -18.42 -20.37
C SER A 961 -21.93 -17.33 -20.33
N THR A 962 -21.61 -16.08 -20.65
CA THR A 962 -22.58 -14.98 -20.65
C THR A 962 -23.20 -14.76 -22.03
N LEU A 963 -22.39 -14.78 -23.08
CA LEU A 963 -22.81 -14.61 -24.47
C LEU A 963 -23.13 -15.94 -25.17
N ALA A 964 -23.45 -16.99 -24.41
CA ALA A 964 -23.90 -18.26 -24.97
C ALA A 964 -25.16 -18.05 -25.81
N THR A 965 -25.27 -18.77 -26.93
CA THR A 965 -26.30 -18.53 -27.95
C THR A 965 -27.73 -18.54 -27.38
N ARG A 966 -28.01 -19.50 -26.48
CA ARG A 966 -29.30 -19.59 -25.79
C ARG A 966 -29.60 -18.36 -24.95
N ARG A 967 -28.63 -17.84 -24.21
CA ARG A 967 -28.81 -16.67 -23.33
C ARG A 967 -29.03 -15.39 -24.12
N VAL A 968 -28.26 -15.22 -25.21
CA VAL A 968 -28.37 -14.06 -26.11
C VAL A 968 -29.77 -13.93 -26.70
N ILE A 969 -30.34 -15.06 -27.13
CA ILE A 969 -31.67 -15.11 -27.76
C ILE A 969 -32.80 -15.15 -26.72
N GLU A 970 -32.73 -16.02 -25.71
CA GLU A 970 -33.83 -16.29 -24.76
C GLU A 970 -33.82 -15.36 -23.54
N GLU A 971 -32.67 -15.06 -22.94
CA GLU A 971 -32.62 -14.22 -21.73
C GLU A 971 -32.56 -12.73 -22.08
N PHE A 972 -31.75 -12.37 -23.08
CA PHE A 972 -31.44 -10.98 -23.40
C PHE A 972 -32.21 -10.41 -24.60
N HIS A 973 -32.75 -11.26 -25.47
CA HIS A 973 -33.48 -10.88 -26.70
C HIS A 973 -32.71 -9.87 -27.56
N LEU A 974 -31.40 -10.08 -27.76
CA LEU A 974 -30.57 -9.10 -28.45
C LEU A 974 -30.87 -9.04 -29.96
N ASP A 975 -30.78 -7.85 -30.54
CA ASP A 975 -30.75 -7.65 -31.99
C ASP A 975 -29.31 -7.70 -32.52
N SER A 976 -29.13 -7.96 -33.82
CA SER A 976 -27.82 -7.94 -34.51
C SER A 976 -27.00 -6.68 -34.22
N ARG A 977 -27.64 -5.50 -34.31
CA ARG A 977 -26.99 -4.20 -34.01
C ARG A 977 -26.56 -4.09 -32.54
N ALA A 978 -27.40 -4.57 -31.63
CA ALA A 978 -27.11 -4.53 -30.20
C ALA A 978 -25.96 -5.49 -29.84
N PHE A 979 -25.94 -6.65 -30.48
CA PHE A 979 -24.90 -7.65 -30.29
C PHE A 979 -23.54 -7.18 -30.83
N ASP A 980 -23.51 -6.58 -32.03
CA ASP A 980 -22.29 -5.99 -32.59
C ASP A 980 -21.74 -4.86 -31.72
N TYR A 981 -22.63 -4.03 -31.15
CA TYR A 981 -22.26 -3.00 -30.18
C TYR A 981 -21.62 -3.60 -28.93
N ILE A 982 -22.18 -4.68 -28.36
CA ILE A 982 -21.63 -5.36 -27.18
C ILE A 982 -20.22 -5.89 -27.48
N ILE A 983 -20.00 -6.53 -28.63
CA ILE A 983 -18.68 -7.04 -29.04
C ILE A 983 -17.66 -5.90 -29.16
N GLY A 984 -18.05 -4.79 -29.78
CA GLY A 984 -17.21 -3.60 -29.89
C GLY A 984 -16.85 -3.02 -28.52
N GLU A 985 -17.82 -2.90 -27.63
CA GLU A 985 -17.65 -2.34 -26.29
C GLU A 985 -16.79 -3.24 -25.39
N ILE A 986 -16.95 -4.56 -25.47
CA ILE A 986 -16.08 -5.52 -24.77
C ILE A 986 -14.64 -5.35 -25.25
N THR A 987 -14.42 -5.31 -26.56
CA THR A 987 -13.05 -5.15 -27.12
C THR A 987 -12.42 -3.84 -26.65
N PHE A 988 -13.19 -2.74 -26.67
CA PHE A 988 -12.74 -1.43 -26.23
C PHE A 988 -12.39 -1.41 -24.73
N ARG A 989 -13.29 -1.86 -23.85
CA ARG A 989 -13.05 -1.86 -22.40
C ARG A 989 -11.95 -2.81 -21.96
N PHE A 990 -11.79 -3.95 -22.64
CA PHE A 990 -10.67 -4.86 -22.39
C PHE A 990 -9.33 -4.18 -22.68
N SER A 991 -9.26 -3.40 -23.77
CA SER A 991 -8.04 -2.68 -24.12
C SER A 991 -7.70 -1.57 -23.12
N GLN A 992 -8.72 -0.98 -22.47
CA GLN A 992 -8.53 0.02 -21.42
C GLN A 992 -8.12 -0.59 -20.08
N SER A 993 -8.43 -1.88 -19.83
CA SER A 993 -8.10 -2.54 -18.57
C SER A 993 -6.65 -3.00 -18.46
N PHE A 994 -5.82 -2.85 -19.50
CA PHE A 994 -4.42 -3.24 -19.43
C PHE A 994 -3.62 -2.37 -18.46
N VAL A 995 -2.71 -3.03 -17.72
CA VAL A 995 -1.72 -2.33 -16.91
C VAL A 995 -0.79 -1.50 -17.81
N SER A 996 -0.50 -0.27 -17.39
CA SER A 996 0.40 0.60 -18.14
C SER A 996 1.86 0.22 -17.91
N PRO A 997 2.67 -0.01 -18.96
CA PRO A 997 4.11 -0.18 -18.80
C PRO A 997 4.74 1.04 -18.12
N GLY A 998 5.66 0.80 -17.20
CA GLY A 998 6.24 1.85 -16.36
C GLY A 998 5.59 1.99 -14.99
N GLU A 999 4.48 1.30 -14.74
CA GLU A 999 3.81 1.36 -13.43
C GLU A 999 4.66 0.72 -12.33
N MET A 1000 4.80 1.46 -11.21
CA MET A 1000 5.57 1.06 -10.03
C MET A 1000 4.77 0.12 -9.13
N VAL A 1001 4.40 -1.04 -9.69
CA VAL A 1001 3.51 -2.03 -9.05
C VAL A 1001 4.02 -2.54 -7.71
N GLY A 1002 5.33 -2.58 -7.50
CA GLY A 1002 5.91 -3.00 -6.22
C GLY A 1002 5.58 -2.03 -5.07
N ILE A 1003 5.61 -0.72 -5.33
CA ILE A 1003 5.25 0.30 -4.33
C ILE A 1003 3.75 0.25 -4.08
N ILE A 1004 2.94 0.11 -5.14
CA ILE A 1004 1.48 0.01 -5.02
C ILE A 1004 1.10 -1.21 -4.19
N ALA A 1005 1.71 -2.37 -4.45
CA ALA A 1005 1.48 -3.60 -3.69
C ALA A 1005 1.92 -3.45 -2.23
N ALA A 1006 3.11 -2.90 -1.98
CA ALA A 1006 3.60 -2.66 -0.62
C ALA A 1006 2.62 -1.77 0.16
N GLN A 1007 2.16 -0.67 -0.45
CA GLN A 1007 1.23 0.26 0.16
C GLN A 1007 -0.13 -0.36 0.41
N SER A 1008 -0.65 -1.11 -0.57
CA SER A 1008 -1.95 -1.79 -0.52
C SER A 1008 -2.01 -2.88 0.54
N ILE A 1009 -0.87 -3.47 0.91
CA ILE A 1009 -0.76 -4.46 1.99
C ILE A 1009 -0.59 -3.77 3.35
N GLY A 1010 0.24 -2.73 3.43
CA GLY A 1010 0.55 -2.13 4.72
C GLY A 1010 -0.47 -1.11 5.22
N GLU A 1011 -1.26 -0.45 4.36
CA GLU A 1011 -2.33 0.45 4.82
C GLU A 1011 -3.47 -0.29 5.55
N PRO A 1012 -3.98 -1.45 5.09
CA PRO A 1012 -4.96 -2.21 5.86
C PRO A 1012 -4.40 -2.82 7.15
N ALA A 1013 -3.08 -2.94 7.24
CA ALA A 1013 -2.41 -3.43 8.43
C ALA A 1013 -2.23 -2.34 9.50
N THR A 1014 -2.28 -1.06 9.11
CA THR A 1014 -2.22 0.11 10.02
C THR A 1014 -3.62 0.43 10.54
#